data_AF-A0A444RJG2-F1
#
_entry.id   AF-A0A444RJG2-F1
#
_cell.length_a   1.000
_cell.length_b   1.000
_cell.length_c   1.000
_cell.angle_alpha   90.00
_cell.angle_beta   90.00
_cell.angle_gamma   90.00
#
_symmetry.space_group_name_H-M   'P 1'
#
loop_
_entity.id
_entity.type
_entity.pdbx_description
1 polymer ?
#
loop_
_entity_poly.entity_id
_entity_poly.type
_entity_poly.pdbx_seq_one_letter_code
_entity_poly.pdbx_strand_id
1 'polypeptide(L)'
;MATSGFLKSLRRRSKASIRTTEPSADRSGDQYNTDSSSDASRNTVPTTGSITPPSTHGSDPALDQQLKNINPNARPSPQPLPASSRYSVSGMSGLGSPVLNGKSNLPVSHYAPRIVNAPNNAHVYQKFFCVYGTIGDPSQHTIEGVVTVTREDDQFPPTEWKVCDSHWKAVIYLQPGPNRLRFDFSSPKLSNSSNSNRLHSTYLTINMTPPYNAPLQLAVLLAKDSPETFDSVPARIAVEGNGLDAAVRKYRMAAYLWHAFTGEQMVRQKMGPRSFGFEEEWTGSTSHQQDRMQGKMRREARVHIIRSEKTVAELRELQSAQQTTEGANENGLFHVAAEAVNDYFKPLPGQKQYVSVLLLDAHWDKAAGAVTGHVAHGGSVGDLNLAVFGSQFLQSYPSSLDEVGDSFLDCTRLDADAVSSEAGSSWEAANAGLGGHLKEIGRMFGCTERESGIMSNDFLTFGRSFVARESFSTRTKSKGGLVLSKDECSWHFLDCLRFRWHPCFRLPNDRPCHVDESMNAFPIEGNQIVLTAKTGVVAIEILGEGETVCHHWIDYGTREGLPKQQVISELQIRERLPEAIRKGHVRLRALSGGGGSLMIDDLKRLCSKESSLKLTGPLAPGPLSRTAYRSLPVGSPAREGSEAQEVVIQREVHGIEFIYEDASTQLLGTRAGKEGGDTFSFDIRRGEYITGFHIRAGESIQGLAIITSLGEMSLVYGNPQGGHMTNLLCPTGYTVCGVSGSSSSQLDSLGLIIVRAVTNGSLKEGGDVSTPAQDKQKLLLSSETGHFSLIRAMHLADLITLCNGACGTLSIFTSLSYCLGDPADLSTMYLALFFLPFGLFFDFMDGKVARWRKKSSLMGQELDSLADLISFGVAPASAAYALGLRTPLDRLLLTFFVLCGLTRLARFNVTVAVLPKDASGKSQYFEGTPIPTSLATDSVMAYWIYTGAVLDKLPLGTLFAGSLLEFHPVALLFVVHGCLMTSRRIRIPKP
;
A
#
# COMPACT_ATOMS: atom_id res chain seq x y z
N MET A 1 20.15 3.51 -55.22
CA MET A 1 21.59 3.21 -55.00
C MET A 1 21.93 3.38 -53.52
N ALA A 2 23.15 3.01 -53.11
CA ALA A 2 23.74 3.11 -51.76
C ALA A 2 23.25 4.33 -50.93
N THR A 3 22.81 4.22 -49.66
CA THR A 3 23.33 3.58 -48.42
C THR A 3 24.36 4.40 -47.62
N SER A 4 24.22 4.32 -46.29
CA SER A 4 25.03 4.95 -45.21
C SER A 4 24.87 6.48 -45.02
N GLY A 5 25.09 7.04 -43.82
CA GLY A 5 25.62 6.41 -42.60
C GLY A 5 25.05 6.98 -41.28
N PHE A 6 24.52 6.08 -40.45
CA PHE A 6 24.21 6.29 -39.03
C PHE A 6 25.52 6.39 -38.20
N LEU A 7 25.47 7.04 -37.03
CA LEU A 7 26.54 7.16 -36.02
C LEU A 7 27.85 7.89 -36.42
N LYS A 8 27.92 9.20 -36.11
CA LYS A 8 29.16 9.86 -35.66
C LYS A 8 28.88 11.01 -34.68
N SER A 9 29.86 11.29 -33.81
CA SER A 9 29.94 12.44 -32.89
C SER A 9 28.83 12.68 -31.86
N LEU A 10 28.35 11.63 -31.16
CA LEU A 10 27.66 11.80 -29.88
C LEU A 10 28.66 11.68 -28.71
N ARG A 11 29.39 12.76 -28.35
CA ARG A 11 29.86 13.00 -26.95
C ARG A 11 30.63 14.31 -26.66
N ARG A 12 30.25 14.87 -25.50
CA ARG A 12 31.05 15.52 -24.43
C ARG A 12 31.49 17.00 -24.51
N ARG A 13 31.06 17.69 -23.43
CA ARG A 13 31.78 18.68 -22.59
C ARG A 13 31.99 20.10 -23.14
N SER A 14 32.15 21.14 -22.30
CA SER A 14 31.61 21.45 -20.94
C SER A 14 32.17 22.79 -20.45
N LYS A 15 31.45 23.45 -19.52
CA LYS A 15 31.86 24.57 -18.65
C LYS A 15 31.88 25.99 -19.24
N ALA A 16 31.07 26.80 -18.57
CA ALA A 16 31.04 28.26 -18.48
C ALA A 16 32.39 29.00 -18.30
N SER A 17 32.43 30.23 -18.80
CA SER A 17 32.89 31.46 -18.11
C SER A 17 32.22 32.66 -18.83
N ILE A 18 31.50 33.56 -18.15
CA ILE A 18 31.93 34.75 -17.39
C ILE A 18 32.61 35.83 -18.27
N ARG A 19 31.84 36.87 -18.61
CA ARG A 19 32.15 38.33 -18.68
C ARG A 19 30.96 39.03 -19.39
N THR A 20 30.14 39.85 -18.75
CA THR A 20 30.33 41.28 -18.39
C THR A 20 30.64 42.21 -19.57
N THR A 21 29.63 42.97 -20.02
CA THR A 21 29.72 44.39 -20.42
C THR A 21 28.30 44.94 -20.60
N GLU A 22 28.00 46.10 -19.99
CA GLU A 22 26.93 47.00 -20.45
C GLU A 22 27.42 47.82 -21.67
N PRO A 23 26.61 48.73 -22.25
CA PRO A 23 26.60 50.08 -21.69
C PRO A 23 25.25 50.84 -21.70
N SER A 24 24.96 51.50 -20.57
CA SER A 24 24.39 52.86 -20.45
C SER A 24 23.16 53.31 -21.26
N ALA A 25 22.07 53.65 -20.56
CA ALA A 25 21.51 55.01 -20.53
C ALA A 25 20.42 55.13 -19.43
N ASP A 26 20.17 56.23 -18.72
CA ASP A 26 20.95 57.38 -18.22
C ASP A 26 19.93 58.17 -17.35
N ARG A 27 20.19 58.40 -16.05
CA ARG A 27 19.51 59.39 -15.14
C ARG A 27 17.97 59.29 -14.96
N SER A 28 17.33 59.81 -13.90
CA SER A 28 17.69 60.32 -12.56
C SER A 28 16.42 60.13 -11.70
N GLY A 29 16.42 59.87 -10.40
CA GLY A 29 17.28 60.41 -9.35
C GLY A 29 16.44 61.36 -8.49
N ASP A 30 16.06 60.92 -7.29
CA ASP A 30 16.27 61.64 -6.02
C ASP A 30 15.77 60.84 -4.81
N GLN A 31 16.29 61.18 -3.63
CA GLN A 31 16.00 60.55 -2.34
C GLN A 31 15.03 61.42 -1.51
N TYR A 32 14.35 60.83 -0.52
CA TYR A 32 14.46 61.29 0.88
C TYR A 32 13.81 60.26 1.84
N ASN A 33 14.44 60.05 2.99
CA ASN A 33 13.86 59.34 4.14
C ASN A 33 12.98 60.32 4.96
N THR A 34 11.95 59.83 5.64
CA THR A 34 11.97 59.58 7.11
C THR A 34 10.59 59.14 7.65
N ASP A 35 10.60 58.02 8.37
CA ASP A 35 9.97 57.75 9.68
C ASP A 35 8.49 58.08 10.02
N SER A 36 7.86 57.06 10.62
CA SER A 36 7.05 57.10 11.86
C SER A 36 5.50 57.17 11.87
N SER A 37 4.94 56.08 12.44
CA SER A 37 3.88 55.99 13.46
C SER A 37 2.38 56.28 13.17
N SER A 38 1.59 55.25 13.52
CA SER A 38 0.30 55.24 14.27
C SER A 38 -1.06 55.57 13.64
N ASP A 39 -1.99 54.63 13.95
CA ASP A 39 -3.44 54.72 14.21
C ASP A 39 -4.51 55.02 13.12
N ALA A 40 -5.31 53.95 12.92
CA ALA A 40 -6.78 53.91 12.88
C ALA A 40 -7.60 54.85 11.95
N SER A 41 -8.38 54.26 11.01
CA SER A 41 -9.73 53.73 11.34
C SER A 41 -10.60 53.33 10.11
N ARG A 42 -11.63 52.51 10.39
CA ARG A 42 -12.95 52.38 9.73
C ARG A 42 -13.09 52.06 8.21
N ASN A 43 -13.69 50.89 7.97
CA ASN A 43 -14.82 50.58 7.08
C ASN A 43 -14.96 51.29 5.70
N THR A 44 -14.83 50.51 4.62
CA THR A 44 -15.92 50.33 3.62
C THR A 44 -15.74 48.99 2.88
N VAL A 45 -16.84 48.40 2.40
CA VAL A 45 -16.86 47.25 1.48
C VAL A 45 -17.82 47.58 0.33
N PRO A 46 -17.41 47.32 -0.93
CA PRO A 46 -18.32 46.64 -1.85
C PRO A 46 -17.64 45.56 -2.72
N THR A 47 -18.11 44.32 -2.56
CA THR A 47 -18.38 43.29 -3.59
C THR A 47 -17.49 43.07 -4.84
N THR A 48 -17.25 41.77 -5.10
CA THR A 48 -17.03 41.11 -6.41
C THR A 48 -15.75 41.42 -7.21
N GLY A 49 -14.88 40.40 -7.32
CA GLY A 49 -13.78 40.33 -8.27
C GLY A 49 -13.03 39.00 -8.15
N SER A 50 -13.28 38.04 -9.05
CA SER A 50 -12.59 36.74 -9.05
C SER A 50 -11.28 36.83 -9.86
N ILE A 51 -10.13 36.81 -9.17
CA ILE A 51 -8.80 36.66 -9.79
C ILE A 51 -7.92 35.82 -8.85
N THR A 52 -7.27 34.78 -9.37
CA THR A 52 -6.27 33.96 -8.65
C THR A 52 -4.85 34.55 -8.76
N PRO A 53 -4.16 34.81 -7.64
CA PRO A 53 -2.72 35.07 -7.60
C PRO A 53 -1.92 33.83 -7.13
N PRO A 54 -0.57 33.80 -7.29
CA PRO A 54 0.12 32.57 -7.66
C PRO A 54 0.92 31.87 -6.54
N SER A 55 1.41 30.67 -6.87
CA SER A 55 2.39 29.92 -6.10
C SER A 55 3.73 30.65 -5.92
N THR A 56 4.16 30.85 -4.67
CA THR A 56 5.49 31.37 -4.35
C THR A 56 6.31 30.35 -3.56
N HIS A 57 7.34 29.78 -4.20
CA HIS A 57 8.46 29.21 -3.45
C HIS A 57 9.23 30.36 -2.79
N GLY A 58 9.23 30.42 -1.46
CA GLY A 58 10.02 31.36 -0.67
C GLY A 58 10.58 30.67 0.57
N SER A 59 11.86 30.36 0.57
CA SER A 59 12.56 29.73 1.69
C SER A 59 13.05 30.78 2.68
N ASP A 60 12.45 30.85 3.87
CA ASP A 60 12.89 31.72 4.95
C ASP A 60 14.07 31.08 5.73
N PRO A 61 15.28 31.66 5.75
CA PRO A 61 16.49 31.03 6.28
C PRO A 61 16.62 31.07 7.82
N ALA A 62 15.50 30.95 8.56
CA ALA A 62 15.47 30.92 10.02
C ALA A 62 15.55 29.51 10.64
N LEU A 63 15.51 28.43 9.84
CA LEU A 63 15.36 27.05 10.33
C LEU A 63 16.68 26.26 10.53
N ASP A 64 17.84 26.84 10.22
CA ASP A 64 19.10 26.10 10.01
C ASP A 64 20.10 26.14 11.19
N GLN A 65 19.64 26.46 12.41
CA GLN A 65 20.51 26.49 13.61
C GLN A 65 20.11 25.53 14.76
N GLN A 66 19.09 24.69 14.61
CA GLN A 66 18.73 23.67 15.61
C GLN A 66 18.86 22.20 15.15
N LEU A 67 19.19 21.95 13.87
CA LEU A 67 19.27 20.59 13.30
C LEU A 67 20.66 19.93 13.33
N LYS A 68 21.48 20.20 14.35
CA LYS A 68 22.87 19.66 14.45
C LYS A 68 23.10 18.51 15.44
N ASN A 69 22.07 18.01 16.13
CA ASN A 69 22.20 16.94 17.14
C ASN A 69 21.07 15.89 17.10
N ILE A 70 20.78 15.30 15.94
CA ILE A 70 19.91 14.11 15.84
C ILE A 70 20.59 13.02 15.00
N ASN A 71 20.74 11.82 15.59
CA ASN A 71 21.38 10.66 14.99
C ASN A 71 20.34 9.81 14.21
N PRO A 72 20.49 9.59 12.88
CA PRO A 72 19.40 9.10 12.03
C PRO A 72 19.05 7.60 12.15
N ASN A 73 19.69 6.82 13.03
CA ASN A 73 19.58 5.35 13.06
C ASN A 73 18.99 4.73 14.34
N ALA A 74 18.28 5.50 15.17
CA ALA A 74 17.65 4.99 16.39
C ALA A 74 16.18 4.54 16.16
N ARG A 75 15.96 3.26 15.81
CA ARG A 75 14.63 2.63 15.92
C ARG A 75 14.31 2.32 17.40
N PRO A 76 13.14 2.71 17.93
CA PRO A 76 12.60 2.10 19.14
C PRO A 76 12.26 0.62 18.86
N SER A 77 12.52 -0.26 19.83
CA SER A 77 11.98 -1.62 19.81
C SER A 77 10.48 -1.62 20.15
N PRO A 78 9.70 -2.62 19.70
CA PRO A 78 8.28 -2.71 20.04
C PRO A 78 8.11 -3.05 21.52
N GLN A 79 7.85 -2.05 22.35
CA GLN A 79 7.44 -2.25 23.74
C GLN A 79 5.95 -2.67 23.78
N PRO A 80 5.56 -3.53 24.75
CA PRO A 80 4.14 -3.79 25.00
C PRO A 80 3.42 -2.52 25.46
N LEU A 81 2.12 -2.43 25.20
CA LEU A 81 1.28 -1.28 25.55
C LEU A 81 1.44 -0.91 27.04
N PRO A 82 1.97 0.29 27.38
CA PRO A 82 2.05 0.72 28.76
C PRO A 82 0.65 1.08 29.27
N ALA A 83 0.26 0.53 30.42
CA ALA A 83 -1.02 0.85 31.05
C ALA A 83 -1.14 2.36 31.34
N SER A 84 -2.30 2.95 31.05
CA SER A 84 -2.56 4.39 31.13
C SER A 84 -2.41 4.93 32.57
N SER A 85 -1.22 5.42 32.87
CA SER A 85 -0.77 5.78 34.24
C SER A 85 -0.28 7.22 34.31
N ARG A 86 -1.23 8.16 34.12
CA ARG A 86 -1.14 9.54 34.62
C ARG A 86 -2.51 10.21 34.56
N TYR A 87 -3.16 10.32 35.72
CA TYR A 87 -4.42 11.02 35.89
C TYR A 87 -4.17 12.26 36.78
N SER A 88 -4.62 13.46 36.37
CA SER A 88 -4.60 14.73 37.14
C SER A 88 -3.21 15.22 37.67
N VAL A 89 -3.04 16.34 38.40
CA VAL A 89 -3.89 17.51 38.73
C VAL A 89 -3.02 18.78 38.59
N SER A 90 -3.62 19.96 38.41
CA SER A 90 -3.21 21.21 39.11
C SER A 90 -4.28 22.27 38.97
N GLY A 91 -4.80 22.76 40.10
CA GLY A 91 -5.93 23.70 40.14
C GLY A 91 -6.14 24.34 41.51
N MET A 92 -5.04 24.69 42.21
CA MET A 92 -5.08 25.37 43.50
C MET A 92 -4.33 26.70 43.43
N SER A 93 -5.08 27.80 43.40
CA SER A 93 -4.56 29.15 43.58
C SER A 93 -4.07 29.32 45.02
N GLY A 94 -2.77 29.22 45.27
CA GLY A 94 -2.20 29.45 46.61
C GLY A 94 -0.91 28.70 46.96
N LEU A 95 -0.46 27.74 46.14
CA LEU A 95 0.81 27.04 46.31
C LEU A 95 1.73 27.25 45.09
N GLY A 96 3.03 27.39 45.34
CA GLY A 96 4.01 27.87 44.36
C GLY A 96 4.25 26.94 43.17
N SER A 97 4.86 27.51 42.12
CA SER A 97 5.21 26.82 40.88
C SER A 97 6.07 25.57 41.12
N PRO A 98 5.83 24.45 40.40
CA PRO A 98 6.53 23.20 40.62
C PRO A 98 8.02 23.29 40.25
N VAL A 99 8.87 22.69 41.07
CA VAL A 99 10.32 22.63 40.87
C VAL A 99 10.67 21.63 39.75
N LEU A 100 11.52 22.03 38.81
CA LEU A 100 12.06 21.12 37.80
C LEU A 100 12.74 19.90 38.48
N ASN A 101 12.50 18.71 37.91
CA ASN A 101 13.00 17.40 38.36
C ASN A 101 12.32 16.76 39.61
N GLY A 102 11.25 17.34 40.15
CA GLY A 102 10.40 16.67 41.14
C GLY A 102 9.35 15.74 40.51
N LYS A 103 9.16 14.51 41.02
CA LYS A 103 7.98 13.68 40.69
C LYS A 103 6.74 14.27 41.38
N SER A 104 5.76 14.73 40.60
CA SER A 104 4.55 15.40 41.10
C SER A 104 3.52 14.40 41.65
N ASN A 105 3.67 13.99 42.91
CA ASN A 105 2.66 13.24 43.66
C ASN A 105 1.51 14.14 44.13
N LEU A 106 0.76 14.75 43.20
CA LEU A 106 -0.52 15.40 43.51
C LEU A 106 -1.63 14.34 43.60
N PRO A 107 -2.51 14.38 44.61
CA PRO A 107 -3.51 13.33 44.83
C PRO A 107 -4.59 13.36 43.74
N VAL A 108 -4.72 12.24 43.03
CA VAL A 108 -5.70 12.08 41.96
C VAL A 108 -7.11 12.06 42.53
N SER A 109 -7.98 12.90 41.98
CA SER A 109 -9.41 12.76 42.26
C SER A 109 -9.95 11.48 41.62
N HIS A 110 -10.50 10.56 42.41
CA HIS A 110 -10.90 9.24 41.95
C HIS A 110 -11.91 9.29 40.78
N TYR A 111 -12.73 10.35 40.74
CA TYR A 111 -13.77 10.62 39.74
C TYR A 111 -13.30 11.42 38.51
N ALA A 112 -11.99 11.70 38.35
CA ALA A 112 -11.49 12.28 37.11
C ALA A 112 -11.70 11.30 35.92
N PRO A 113 -12.17 11.76 34.74
CA PRO A 113 -12.46 10.88 33.60
C PRO A 113 -11.27 10.02 33.17
N ARG A 114 -11.48 8.69 33.11
CA ARG A 114 -10.48 7.73 32.65
C ARG A 114 -10.77 7.39 31.20
N ILE A 115 -9.89 7.80 30.29
CA ILE A 115 -9.98 7.53 28.85
C ILE A 115 -9.27 6.21 28.56
N VAL A 116 -9.95 5.28 27.86
CA VAL A 116 -9.42 3.92 27.63
C VAL A 116 -8.98 3.64 26.19
N ASN A 117 -9.47 4.41 25.21
CA ASN A 117 -9.26 4.12 23.78
C ASN A 117 -8.26 5.05 23.07
N ALA A 118 -7.75 6.10 23.75
CA ALA A 118 -6.79 7.04 23.19
C ALA A 118 -5.68 7.38 24.20
N PRO A 119 -4.39 7.10 23.91
CA PRO A 119 -3.27 7.59 24.71
C PRO A 119 -3.01 9.08 24.45
N ASN A 120 -2.36 9.76 25.40
CA ASN A 120 -1.94 11.15 25.20
C ASN A 120 -0.89 11.27 24.08
N ASN A 121 -1.02 12.29 23.23
CA ASN A 121 -0.29 12.48 21.97
C ASN A 121 -0.59 11.40 20.92
N ALA A 122 -1.78 10.78 20.95
CA ALA A 122 -2.25 9.93 19.86
C ALA A 122 -2.28 10.70 18.53
N HIS A 123 -1.91 10.02 17.44
CA HIS A 123 -2.06 10.53 16.08
C HIS A 123 -3.30 9.93 15.43
N VAL A 124 -4.17 10.78 14.91
CA VAL A 124 -5.45 10.42 14.28
C VAL A 124 -5.58 11.12 12.93
N TYR A 125 -6.44 10.61 12.06
CA TYR A 125 -6.67 11.17 10.71
C TYR A 125 -8.13 11.61 10.51
N GLN A 126 -8.98 11.31 11.47
CA GLN A 126 -10.36 11.75 11.56
C GLN A 126 -10.49 13.11 12.25
N LYS A 127 -11.37 13.96 11.71
CA LYS A 127 -11.72 15.28 12.26
C LYS A 127 -12.66 15.19 13.47
N PHE A 128 -13.53 14.19 13.47
CA PHE A 128 -14.37 13.83 14.61
C PHE A 128 -13.88 12.49 15.13
N PHE A 129 -13.65 12.39 16.44
CA PHE A 129 -13.06 11.20 17.07
C PHE A 129 -13.94 10.73 18.23
N CYS A 130 -14.16 9.43 18.35
CA CYS A 130 -14.89 8.86 19.49
C CYS A 130 -13.92 8.62 20.66
N VAL A 131 -14.18 9.22 21.82
CA VAL A 131 -13.49 8.98 23.09
C VAL A 131 -14.45 8.26 24.02
N TYR A 132 -13.98 7.25 24.75
CA TYR A 132 -14.79 6.60 25.78
C TYR A 132 -13.96 6.11 26.97
N GLY A 133 -14.67 5.77 28.05
CA GLY A 133 -14.09 5.15 29.23
C GLY A 133 -14.98 5.25 30.46
N THR A 134 -14.36 5.47 31.62
CA THR A 134 -15.03 5.33 32.93
C THR A 134 -14.77 6.48 33.89
N ILE A 135 -15.62 6.59 34.91
CA ILE A 135 -15.51 7.48 36.07
C ILE A 135 -15.33 6.60 37.32
N GLY A 136 -14.33 6.86 38.15
CA GLY A 136 -14.12 6.07 39.38
C GLY A 136 -13.79 4.59 39.09
N ASP A 137 -14.40 3.69 39.87
CA ASP A 137 -14.31 2.25 39.68
C ASP A 137 -15.73 1.65 39.60
N PRO A 138 -16.22 1.30 38.39
CA PRO A 138 -17.55 0.73 38.21
C PRO A 138 -17.80 -0.59 38.97
N SER A 139 -16.74 -1.30 39.38
CA SER A 139 -16.88 -2.55 40.15
C SER A 139 -17.18 -2.32 41.64
N GLN A 140 -16.93 -1.11 42.14
CA GLN A 140 -17.14 -0.74 43.54
C GLN A 140 -18.36 0.17 43.73
N HIS A 141 -18.53 1.17 42.86
CA HIS A 141 -19.65 2.10 42.91
C HIS A 141 -19.97 2.70 41.55
N THR A 142 -21.23 2.61 41.11
CA THR A 142 -21.68 3.26 39.88
C THR A 142 -22.17 4.69 40.13
N ILE A 143 -21.75 5.63 39.28
CA ILE A 143 -22.14 7.04 39.37
C ILE A 143 -22.72 7.55 38.04
N GLU A 144 -23.78 8.34 38.16
CA GLU A 144 -24.44 9.08 37.08
C GLU A 144 -23.93 10.52 37.08
N GLY A 145 -23.84 11.16 35.92
CA GLY A 145 -23.38 12.55 35.81
C GLY A 145 -23.15 13.00 34.37
N VAL A 146 -22.32 14.01 34.20
CA VAL A 146 -21.97 14.60 32.90
C VAL A 146 -20.45 14.74 32.79
N VAL A 147 -19.89 14.41 31.64
CA VAL A 147 -18.54 14.81 31.22
C VAL A 147 -18.66 15.97 30.24
N THR A 148 -18.19 17.15 30.64
CA THR A 148 -18.08 18.32 29.77
C THR A 148 -16.70 18.27 29.10
N VAL A 149 -16.67 18.24 27.77
CA VAL A 149 -15.44 18.31 26.97
C VAL A 149 -15.21 19.75 26.53
N THR A 150 -14.11 20.35 26.97
CA THR A 150 -13.64 21.68 26.55
C THR A 150 -12.38 21.54 25.71
N ARG A 151 -12.25 22.31 24.63
CA ARG A 151 -10.98 22.49 23.91
C ARG A 151 -10.29 23.76 24.39
N GLU A 152 -8.97 23.72 24.57
CA GLU A 152 -8.19 24.81 25.19
C GLU A 152 -7.35 25.60 24.18
N ASP A 153 -7.17 25.10 22.96
CA ASP A 153 -6.37 25.70 21.88
C ASP A 153 -7.19 26.37 20.76
N ASP A 154 -8.49 26.08 20.66
CA ASP A 154 -9.49 26.81 19.86
C ASP A 154 -10.70 27.09 20.75
N GLN A 155 -11.34 28.23 20.51
CA GLN A 155 -12.65 28.59 21.05
C GLN A 155 -13.76 27.76 20.36
N PHE A 156 -13.66 26.43 20.41
CA PHE A 156 -14.77 25.53 20.09
C PHE A 156 -15.65 25.41 21.35
N PRO A 157 -16.98 25.61 21.26
CA PRO A 157 -17.85 25.58 22.43
C PRO A 157 -17.79 24.21 23.17
N PRO A 158 -17.90 24.18 24.51
CA PRO A 158 -17.88 22.92 25.26
C PRO A 158 -19.07 22.03 24.91
N THR A 159 -18.87 20.71 24.88
CA THR A 159 -19.95 19.72 24.64
C THR A 159 -20.15 18.82 25.86
N GLU A 160 -21.39 18.43 26.13
CA GLU A 160 -21.77 17.68 27.34
C GLU A 160 -22.25 16.27 27.03
N TRP A 161 -21.69 15.28 27.75
CA TRP A 161 -21.90 13.86 27.47
C TRP A 161 -22.32 13.11 28.73
N LYS A 162 -23.43 12.38 28.64
CA LYS A 162 -24.09 11.73 29.78
C LYS A 162 -23.30 10.50 30.24
N VAL A 163 -23.03 10.40 31.54
CA VAL A 163 -22.39 9.26 32.20
C VAL A 163 -23.48 8.35 32.76
N CYS A 164 -23.48 7.08 32.35
CA CYS A 164 -24.41 6.05 32.82
C CYS A 164 -23.62 4.90 33.47
N ASP A 165 -23.99 4.50 34.68
CA ASP A 165 -23.33 3.47 35.49
C ASP A 165 -21.79 3.56 35.48
N SER A 166 -21.24 4.75 35.78
CA SER A 166 -19.79 5.07 35.72
C SER A 166 -19.12 4.94 34.33
N HIS A 167 -19.87 4.74 33.24
CA HIS A 167 -19.34 4.68 31.87
C HIS A 167 -19.78 5.90 31.04
N TRP A 168 -18.92 6.35 30.12
CA TRP A 168 -19.19 7.50 29.27
C TRP A 168 -18.57 7.35 27.88
N LYS A 169 -19.19 8.00 26.89
CA LYS A 169 -18.74 8.10 25.49
C LYS A 169 -18.95 9.54 25.04
N ALA A 170 -18.03 10.05 24.23
CA ALA A 170 -18.08 11.40 23.66
C ALA A 170 -17.53 11.42 22.24
N VAL A 171 -18.14 12.20 21.36
CA VAL A 171 -17.54 12.57 20.07
C VAL A 171 -16.90 13.94 20.22
N ILE A 172 -15.63 14.07 19.83
CA ILE A 172 -14.86 15.30 19.97
C ILE A 172 -14.51 15.89 18.60
N TYR A 173 -14.51 17.22 18.51
CA TYR A 173 -14.08 17.98 17.33
C TYR A 173 -12.57 18.25 17.38
N LEU A 174 -11.88 18.02 16.26
CA LEU A 174 -10.45 18.24 16.09
C LEU A 174 -10.18 19.14 14.86
N GLN A 175 -9.06 19.87 14.91
CA GLN A 175 -8.48 20.59 13.77
C GLN A 175 -7.09 20.03 13.43
N PRO A 176 -6.58 20.26 12.21
CA PRO A 176 -5.23 19.88 11.82
C PRO A 176 -4.17 20.41 12.79
N GLY A 177 -3.33 19.52 13.33
CA GLY A 177 -2.32 19.84 14.34
C GLY A 177 -2.63 19.28 15.74
N PRO A 178 -1.97 19.81 16.79
CA PRO A 178 -2.12 19.35 18.17
C PRO A 178 -3.34 20.00 18.86
N ASN A 179 -4.35 19.21 19.17
CA ASN A 179 -5.57 19.62 19.87
C ASN A 179 -5.43 19.35 21.37
N ARG A 180 -5.74 20.32 22.23
CA ARG A 180 -5.64 20.21 23.70
C ARG A 180 -7.04 20.19 24.30
N LEU A 181 -7.38 19.07 24.94
CA LEU A 181 -8.73 18.76 25.38
C LEU A 181 -8.73 18.55 26.89
N ARG A 182 -9.73 19.13 27.57
CA ARG A 182 -10.01 18.94 28.99
C ARG A 182 -11.39 18.30 29.14
N PHE A 183 -11.44 17.24 29.95
CA PHE A 183 -12.63 16.46 30.26
C PHE A 183 -12.93 16.68 31.75
N ASP A 184 -13.99 17.43 32.05
CA ASP A 184 -14.42 17.74 33.42
C ASP A 184 -15.64 16.89 33.77
N PHE A 185 -15.60 16.12 34.87
CA PHE A 185 -16.77 15.37 35.36
C PHE A 185 -17.55 16.14 36.43
N SER A 186 -18.87 16.17 36.31
CA SER A 186 -19.79 16.69 37.32
C SER A 186 -20.89 15.68 37.66
N SER A 187 -21.38 15.67 38.90
CA SER A 187 -22.51 14.83 39.30
C SER A 187 -23.36 15.50 40.40
N PRO A 188 -24.70 15.45 40.32
CA PRO A 188 -25.57 15.86 41.41
C PRO A 188 -25.34 15.08 42.73
N LYS A 189 -24.69 13.92 42.67
CA LYS A 189 -24.32 13.11 43.84
C LYS A 189 -23.00 13.53 44.50
N LEU A 190 -22.23 14.45 43.90
CA LEU A 190 -20.95 14.94 44.43
C LEU A 190 -21.05 16.41 44.85
N SER A 191 -20.53 16.71 46.04
CA SER A 191 -20.39 18.08 46.53
C SER A 191 -19.35 18.86 45.71
N ASN A 192 -19.54 20.18 45.60
CA ASN A 192 -18.76 21.11 44.76
C ASN A 192 -18.83 20.92 43.23
N SER A 193 -19.66 20.01 42.69
CA SER A 193 -19.86 19.85 41.22
C SER A 193 -20.29 21.11 40.47
N SER A 194 -20.85 22.12 41.17
CA SER A 194 -21.30 23.40 40.61
C SER A 194 -20.36 24.59 40.88
N ASN A 195 -19.24 24.38 41.57
CA ASN A 195 -18.24 25.42 41.82
C ASN A 195 -17.22 25.48 40.68
N SER A 196 -16.58 26.65 40.49
CA SER A 196 -15.51 26.86 39.49
C SER A 196 -14.21 26.07 39.77
N ASN A 197 -14.17 25.26 40.84
CA ASN A 197 -13.03 24.42 41.21
C ASN A 197 -13.00 23.13 40.39
N ARG A 198 -12.01 23.04 39.50
CA ARG A 198 -11.77 21.93 38.55
C ARG A 198 -11.24 20.67 39.24
N LEU A 199 -12.09 20.05 40.07
CA LEU A 199 -11.75 18.94 40.97
C LEU A 199 -11.67 17.57 40.28
N HIS A 200 -12.36 17.38 39.16
CA HIS A 200 -12.53 16.08 38.49
C HIS A 200 -12.12 16.16 37.01
N SER A 201 -10.95 16.72 36.74
CA SER A 201 -10.47 17.03 35.37
C SER A 201 -9.39 16.07 34.88
N THR A 202 -9.53 15.61 33.64
CA THR A 202 -8.49 14.90 32.86
C THR A 202 -8.13 15.71 31.62
N TYR A 203 -6.86 15.69 31.22
CA TYR A 203 -6.36 16.37 30.02
C TYR A 203 -5.85 15.36 29.00
N LEU A 204 -6.11 15.60 27.72
CA LEU A 204 -5.65 14.78 26.60
C LEU A 204 -5.21 15.69 25.44
N THR A 205 -4.04 15.39 24.86
CA THR A 205 -3.59 15.99 23.60
C THR A 205 -3.75 14.97 22.46
N ILE A 206 -4.37 15.37 21.35
CA ILE A 206 -4.52 14.55 20.14
C ILE A 206 -3.97 15.31 18.93
N ASN A 207 -3.10 14.66 18.17
CA ASN A 207 -2.52 15.19 16.95
C ASN A 207 -3.36 14.72 15.75
N MET A 208 -4.15 15.61 15.15
CA MET A 208 -4.92 15.29 13.94
C MET A 208 -4.13 15.67 12.69
N THR A 209 -3.93 14.72 11.79
CA THR A 209 -3.29 14.93 10.49
C THR A 209 -4.33 14.72 9.39
N PRO A 210 -4.63 15.70 8.53
CA PRO A 210 -5.50 15.49 7.37
C PRO A 210 -5.03 14.30 6.52
N PRO A 211 -5.92 13.38 6.13
CA PRO A 211 -5.53 12.25 5.31
C PRO A 211 -5.22 12.72 3.87
N TYR A 212 -4.33 12.00 3.20
CA TYR A 212 -3.89 12.26 1.82
C TYR A 212 -4.37 11.13 0.89
N ASN A 213 -5.62 10.75 1.08
CA ASN A 213 -6.34 9.66 0.44
C ASN A 213 -7.26 10.17 -0.68
N ALA A 214 -7.84 9.26 -1.47
CA ALA A 214 -9.00 9.61 -2.28
C ALA A 214 -10.18 9.94 -1.33
N PRO A 215 -10.80 11.12 -1.43
CA PRO A 215 -11.94 11.47 -0.58
C PRO A 215 -13.19 10.68 -1.00
N LEU A 216 -14.07 10.45 -0.03
CA LEU A 216 -15.49 10.23 -0.31
C LEU A 216 -16.12 11.61 -0.56
N GLN A 217 -16.72 11.82 -1.73
CA GLN A 217 -17.52 13.00 -1.98
C GLN A 217 -18.93 12.82 -1.41
N LEU A 218 -19.53 13.92 -0.95
CA LEU A 218 -20.90 13.96 -0.43
C LEU A 218 -21.76 14.76 -1.41
N ALA A 219 -22.89 14.20 -1.83
CA ALA A 219 -23.82 14.86 -2.74
C ALA A 219 -25.26 14.80 -2.22
N VAL A 220 -26.02 15.86 -2.45
CA VAL A 220 -27.48 15.87 -2.33
C VAL A 220 -28.04 15.98 -3.74
N LEU A 221 -28.76 14.94 -4.17
CA LEU A 221 -29.41 14.92 -5.49
C LEU A 221 -30.87 15.35 -5.35
N LEU A 222 -31.24 16.27 -6.24
CA LEU A 222 -32.56 16.88 -6.36
C LEU A 222 -33.14 16.61 -7.75
N ALA A 223 -34.46 16.57 -7.87
CA ALA A 223 -35.15 16.75 -9.15
C ALA A 223 -34.98 18.19 -9.70
N LYS A 224 -35.21 18.37 -11.01
CA LYS A 224 -35.25 19.70 -11.65
C LYS A 224 -36.32 20.63 -11.06
N ASP A 225 -37.45 20.06 -10.64
CA ASP A 225 -38.60 20.70 -10.02
C ASP A 225 -38.72 20.41 -8.50
N SER A 226 -37.62 19.98 -7.87
CA SER A 226 -37.56 19.70 -6.42
C SER A 226 -38.01 20.92 -5.59
N PRO A 227 -38.89 20.74 -4.58
CA PRO A 227 -39.23 21.77 -3.61
C PRO A 227 -38.10 22.06 -2.59
N GLU A 228 -36.94 21.40 -2.69
CA GLU A 228 -35.79 21.54 -1.79
C GLU A 228 -36.09 21.18 -0.31
N THR A 229 -37.11 20.35 -0.07
CA THR A 229 -37.55 19.91 1.27
C THR A 229 -37.58 18.40 1.44
N PHE A 230 -37.32 17.93 2.66
CA PHE A 230 -37.54 16.54 3.08
C PHE A 230 -38.70 16.42 4.08
N ASP A 231 -39.19 15.20 4.31
CA ASP A 231 -40.30 14.94 5.24
C ASP A 231 -39.92 15.17 6.70
N SER A 232 -40.73 15.92 7.42
CA SER A 232 -40.60 16.08 8.87
C SER A 232 -41.92 16.45 9.53
N VAL A 233 -42.07 16.12 10.82
CA VAL A 233 -43.27 16.49 11.59
C VAL A 233 -43.35 18.03 11.75
N PRO A 234 -44.55 18.65 11.69
CA PRO A 234 -44.68 20.11 11.71
C PRO A 234 -44.01 20.82 12.91
N ALA A 235 -43.96 20.16 14.06
CA ALA A 235 -43.28 20.67 15.25
C ALA A 235 -41.74 20.80 15.08
N ARG A 236 -41.10 19.90 14.30
CA ARG A 236 -39.68 20.02 13.94
C ARG A 236 -39.47 21.04 12.83
N ILE A 237 -40.36 21.11 11.83
CA ILE A 237 -40.29 22.13 10.77
C ILE A 237 -40.22 23.55 11.38
N ALA A 238 -41.01 23.82 12.42
CA ALA A 238 -41.04 25.11 13.12
C ALA A 238 -39.76 25.46 13.94
N VAL A 239 -38.84 24.51 14.18
CA VAL A 239 -37.67 24.69 15.06
C VAL A 239 -36.35 24.42 14.33
N GLU A 240 -36.28 23.33 13.57
CA GLU A 240 -35.07 22.85 12.89
C GLU A 240 -35.02 23.26 11.40
N GLY A 241 -36.20 23.44 10.80
CA GLY A 241 -36.44 23.53 9.36
C GLY A 241 -36.33 22.18 8.64
N ASN A 242 -36.99 22.05 7.49
CA ASN A 242 -36.90 20.87 6.61
C ASN A 242 -36.40 21.18 5.18
N GLY A 243 -35.88 22.39 4.95
CA GLY A 243 -35.28 22.79 3.67
C GLY A 243 -33.82 22.34 3.48
N LEU A 244 -33.26 22.63 2.32
CA LEU A 244 -31.93 22.20 1.88
C LEU A 244 -30.78 22.48 2.87
N ASP A 245 -30.76 23.64 3.55
CA ASP A 245 -29.77 23.93 4.59
C ASP A 245 -29.83 22.92 5.75
N ALA A 246 -31.03 22.60 6.25
CA ALA A 246 -31.21 21.64 7.32
C ALA A 246 -30.78 20.23 6.88
N ALA A 247 -31.07 19.87 5.63
CA ALA A 247 -30.61 18.62 5.03
C ALA A 247 -29.09 18.54 4.94
N VAL A 248 -28.42 19.59 4.43
CA VAL A 248 -26.96 19.67 4.32
C VAL A 248 -26.29 19.59 5.69
N ARG A 249 -26.81 20.30 6.71
CA ARG A 249 -26.32 20.21 8.10
C ARG A 249 -26.38 18.79 8.64
N LYS A 250 -27.56 18.16 8.58
CA LYS A 250 -27.82 16.82 9.09
C LYS A 250 -27.02 15.74 8.35
N TYR A 251 -26.89 15.85 7.03
CA TYR A 251 -26.09 14.93 6.20
C TYR A 251 -24.58 15.09 6.42
N ARG A 252 -24.09 16.32 6.60
CA ARG A 252 -22.68 16.57 6.95
C ARG A 252 -22.32 16.00 8.33
N MET A 253 -23.20 16.12 9.32
CA MET A 253 -22.98 15.51 10.64
C MET A 253 -23.08 13.98 10.59
N ALA A 254 -23.99 13.41 9.79
CA ALA A 254 -24.01 11.97 9.49
C ALA A 254 -22.67 11.47 8.94
N ALA A 255 -22.10 12.17 7.96
CA ALA A 255 -20.79 11.86 7.39
C ALA A 255 -19.68 11.88 8.46
N TYR A 256 -19.68 12.87 9.36
CA TYR A 256 -18.73 12.91 10.47
C TYR A 256 -18.90 11.78 11.49
N LEU A 257 -20.12 11.33 11.78
CA LEU A 257 -20.36 10.16 12.61
C LEU A 257 -19.85 8.86 11.94
N TRP A 258 -20.07 8.68 10.63
CA TRP A 258 -19.56 7.53 9.89
C TRP A 258 -18.02 7.48 9.88
N HIS A 259 -17.38 8.64 9.72
CA HIS A 259 -15.93 8.80 9.77
C HIS A 259 -15.39 8.49 11.18
N ALA A 260 -16.01 9.05 12.22
CA ALA A 260 -15.60 8.83 13.61
C ALA A 260 -15.71 7.35 14.03
N PHE A 261 -16.85 6.71 13.73
CA PHE A 261 -17.10 5.29 13.94
C PHE A 261 -16.07 4.41 13.21
N THR A 262 -15.91 4.61 11.90
CA THR A 262 -15.04 3.76 11.09
C THR A 262 -13.58 3.89 11.51
N GLY A 263 -13.14 5.12 11.83
CA GLY A 263 -11.80 5.38 12.35
C GLY A 263 -11.52 4.77 13.73
N GLU A 264 -12.53 4.63 14.59
CA GLU A 264 -12.41 3.94 15.89
C GLU A 264 -12.38 2.41 15.70
N GLN A 265 -13.27 1.85 14.88
CA GLN A 265 -13.32 0.42 14.60
C GLN A 265 -12.03 -0.11 13.99
N MET A 266 -11.39 0.66 13.09
CA MET A 266 -10.09 0.32 12.50
C MET A 266 -8.95 0.30 13.53
N VAL A 267 -9.01 1.13 14.58
CA VAL A 267 -8.08 1.07 15.73
C VAL A 267 -8.39 -0.15 16.59
N ARG A 268 -9.67 -0.35 16.95
CA ARG A 268 -10.16 -1.49 17.77
C ARG A 268 -9.71 -2.83 17.19
N GLN A 269 -9.71 -2.96 15.87
CA GLN A 269 -9.30 -4.16 15.13
C GLN A 269 -7.82 -4.17 14.69
N LYS A 270 -6.99 -3.28 15.23
CA LYS A 270 -5.53 -3.21 15.02
C LYS A 270 -5.09 -2.93 13.57
N MET A 271 -5.98 -2.42 12.72
CA MET A 271 -5.64 -1.98 11.35
C MET A 271 -4.92 -0.62 11.33
N GLY A 272 -5.08 0.17 12.40
CA GLY A 272 -4.52 1.51 12.60
C GLY A 272 -5.60 2.61 12.56
N PRO A 273 -5.26 3.86 12.90
CA PRO A 273 -6.20 4.99 12.84
C PRO A 273 -6.48 5.37 11.37
N ARG A 274 -7.38 4.64 10.72
CA ARG A 274 -7.69 4.73 9.29
C ARG A 274 -9.18 4.98 9.08
N SER A 275 -9.52 5.89 8.20
CA SER A 275 -10.88 6.12 7.72
C SER A 275 -10.83 6.74 6.32
N PHE A 276 -11.97 6.80 5.64
CA PHE A 276 -12.15 7.62 4.45
C PHE A 276 -12.13 9.11 4.77
N GLY A 277 -11.48 9.90 3.91
CA GLY A 277 -11.47 11.36 3.98
C GLY A 277 -12.70 11.98 3.29
N PHE A 278 -12.84 13.30 3.41
CA PHE A 278 -13.82 14.11 2.67
C PHE A 278 -13.08 15.26 1.99
N GLU A 279 -13.63 15.79 0.89
CA GLU A 279 -13.30 17.16 0.47
C GLU A 279 -13.86 18.14 1.51
N GLU A 280 -13.09 19.18 1.87
CA GLU A 280 -13.52 20.18 2.84
C GLU A 280 -13.30 21.61 2.33
N GLU A 281 -14.30 22.46 2.53
CA GLU A 281 -14.37 23.86 2.13
C GLU A 281 -14.40 24.78 3.36
N TRP A 282 -14.10 26.08 3.20
CA TRP A 282 -14.20 27.06 4.28
C TRP A 282 -15.56 27.78 4.22
N THR A 283 -16.45 27.47 5.17
CA THR A 283 -17.86 27.89 5.16
C THR A 283 -18.38 28.16 6.59
N GLY A 284 -19.65 28.51 6.74
CA GLY A 284 -20.27 28.73 8.05
C GLY A 284 -20.24 27.45 8.90
N SER A 285 -19.93 27.58 10.20
CA SER A 285 -19.87 26.42 11.09
C SER A 285 -21.21 25.69 11.16
N THR A 286 -21.13 24.38 10.94
CA THR A 286 -22.23 23.43 11.12
C THR A 286 -21.92 22.42 12.22
N SER A 287 -20.65 22.32 12.62
CA SER A 287 -20.15 21.45 13.70
C SER A 287 -20.78 21.71 15.07
N HIS A 288 -21.29 22.91 15.37
CA HIS A 288 -21.89 23.25 16.67
C HIS A 288 -22.97 24.33 16.53
N GLN A 289 -24.08 24.24 17.27
CA GLN A 289 -25.19 25.20 17.18
C GLN A 289 -24.79 26.64 17.56
N GLN A 290 -24.06 26.83 18.67
CA GLN A 290 -23.58 28.16 19.08
C GLN A 290 -22.67 28.82 18.02
N ASP A 291 -21.70 28.10 17.46
CA ASP A 291 -20.82 28.64 16.41
C ASP A 291 -21.62 29.04 15.15
N ARG A 292 -22.66 28.26 14.81
CA ARG A 292 -23.61 28.54 13.72
C ARG A 292 -24.37 29.85 13.98
N MET A 293 -24.90 30.03 15.19
CA MET A 293 -25.60 31.27 15.60
C MET A 293 -24.67 32.51 15.65
N GLN A 294 -23.39 32.31 15.94
CA GLN A 294 -22.38 33.38 15.94
C GLN A 294 -21.77 33.66 14.55
N GLY A 295 -22.18 32.93 13.50
CA GLY A 295 -21.62 33.07 12.15
C GLY A 295 -20.14 32.69 12.06
N LYS A 296 -19.62 31.89 13.01
CA LYS A 296 -18.20 31.53 13.04
C LYS A 296 -17.89 30.62 11.86
N MET A 297 -16.94 31.03 11.02
CA MET A 297 -16.49 30.23 9.86
C MET A 297 -15.58 29.08 10.32
N ARG A 298 -15.71 27.92 9.68
CA ARG A 298 -14.87 26.74 9.87
C ARG A 298 -14.61 26.04 8.54
N ARG A 299 -13.54 25.24 8.49
CA ARG A 299 -13.37 24.22 7.47
C ARG A 299 -14.39 23.11 7.74
N GLU A 300 -15.23 22.76 6.77
CA GLU A 300 -16.32 21.77 6.87
C GLU A 300 -16.40 20.91 5.61
N ALA A 301 -17.00 19.71 5.69
CA ALA A 301 -17.07 18.78 4.57
C ALA A 301 -17.98 19.32 3.48
N ARG A 302 -17.46 19.35 2.26
CA ARG A 302 -18.17 19.86 1.09
C ARG A 302 -19.35 18.96 0.77
N VAL A 303 -20.50 19.56 0.49
CA VAL A 303 -21.71 18.83 0.08
C VAL A 303 -22.16 19.42 -1.26
N HIS A 304 -22.07 18.61 -2.31
CA HIS A 304 -22.40 19.00 -3.67
C HIS A 304 -23.91 18.95 -3.89
N ILE A 305 -24.53 20.07 -4.25
CA ILE A 305 -25.93 20.10 -4.64
C ILE A 305 -26.01 19.84 -6.14
N ILE A 306 -26.68 18.74 -6.52
CA ILE A 306 -26.79 18.27 -7.90
C ILE A 306 -28.28 18.23 -8.25
N ARG A 307 -28.66 18.73 -9.42
CA ARG A 307 -30.01 18.53 -9.99
C ARG A 307 -29.95 17.50 -11.11
N SER A 308 -30.90 16.58 -11.10
CA SER A 308 -31.19 15.65 -12.19
C SER A 308 -32.09 16.32 -13.24
N GLU A 309 -31.96 15.91 -14.50
CA GLU A 309 -32.89 16.27 -15.58
C GLU A 309 -34.27 15.59 -15.44
N LYS A 310 -34.51 14.79 -14.40
CA LYS A 310 -35.82 14.19 -14.07
C LYS A 310 -36.63 15.05 -13.10
N THR A 311 -37.96 15.00 -13.24
CA THR A 311 -38.92 15.56 -12.28
C THR A 311 -39.03 14.70 -11.01
N VAL A 312 -39.58 15.26 -9.94
CA VAL A 312 -39.97 14.53 -8.72
C VAL A 312 -40.91 13.37 -9.06
N ALA A 313 -41.83 13.55 -10.01
CA ALA A 313 -42.73 12.48 -10.47
C ALA A 313 -41.96 11.34 -11.16
N GLU A 314 -41.12 11.67 -12.16
CA GLU A 314 -40.29 10.68 -12.87
C GLU A 314 -39.40 9.88 -11.89
N LEU A 315 -38.74 10.54 -10.93
CA LEU A 315 -37.89 9.86 -9.95
C LEU A 315 -38.66 8.90 -9.02
N ARG A 316 -39.95 9.17 -8.75
CA ARG A 316 -40.82 8.32 -7.93
C ARG A 316 -41.34 7.11 -8.72
N GLU A 317 -41.71 7.30 -9.99
CA GLU A 317 -42.13 6.21 -10.88
C GLU A 317 -40.99 5.20 -11.14
N LEU A 318 -39.75 5.69 -11.31
CA LEU A 318 -38.58 4.84 -11.57
C LEU A 318 -38.24 3.86 -10.42
N GLN A 319 -38.69 4.12 -9.18
CA GLN A 319 -38.54 3.17 -8.07
C GLN A 319 -39.44 1.94 -8.27
N SER A 320 -40.67 2.11 -8.74
CA SER A 320 -41.62 1.00 -8.97
C SER A 320 -41.09 0.03 -10.03
N ALA A 321 -40.37 0.54 -11.04
CA ALA A 321 -39.74 -0.26 -12.09
C ALA A 321 -38.52 -1.09 -11.64
N GLN A 322 -38.00 -0.88 -10.42
CA GLN A 322 -36.86 -1.65 -9.89
C GLN A 322 -37.27 -2.94 -9.16
N GLN A 323 -38.57 -3.16 -8.88
CA GLN A 323 -39.03 -4.29 -8.07
C GLN A 323 -39.49 -5.52 -8.86
N THR A 324 -39.50 -5.47 -10.20
CA THR A 324 -40.26 -6.42 -11.05
C THR A 324 -39.43 -7.30 -11.99
N THR A 325 -38.11 -7.10 -12.11
CA THR A 325 -37.25 -7.91 -13.02
C THR A 325 -35.85 -8.17 -12.46
N GLU A 326 -35.40 -9.43 -12.53
CA GLU A 326 -33.98 -9.81 -12.36
C GLU A 326 -33.17 -9.43 -13.61
N GLY A 327 -32.96 -8.13 -13.78
CA GLY A 327 -32.19 -7.53 -14.85
C GLY A 327 -32.04 -6.03 -14.61
N ALA A 328 -30.82 -5.51 -14.68
CA ALA A 328 -30.53 -4.12 -14.37
C ALA A 328 -31.11 -3.21 -15.48
N ASN A 329 -32.29 -2.64 -15.24
CA ASN A 329 -32.81 -1.56 -16.06
C ASN A 329 -31.85 -0.36 -15.98
N GLU A 330 -31.21 -0.01 -17.10
CA GLU A 330 -30.32 1.16 -17.23
C GLU A 330 -31.03 2.48 -16.87
N ASN A 331 -32.36 2.49 -16.92
CA ASN A 331 -33.21 3.62 -16.50
C ASN A 331 -33.53 3.68 -14.99
N GLY A 332 -33.05 2.72 -14.18
CA GLY A 332 -33.38 2.66 -12.76
C GLY A 332 -32.85 3.85 -11.94
N LEU A 333 -33.49 4.15 -10.81
CA LEU A 333 -33.19 5.33 -9.97
C LEU A 333 -31.70 5.44 -9.55
N PHE A 334 -31.01 4.30 -9.36
CA PHE A 334 -29.56 4.28 -9.12
C PHE A 334 -28.72 4.71 -10.33
N HIS A 335 -29.10 4.32 -11.54
CA HIS A 335 -28.41 4.73 -12.77
C HIS A 335 -28.66 6.21 -13.09
N VAL A 336 -29.88 6.72 -12.90
CA VAL A 336 -30.18 8.15 -13.04
C VAL A 336 -29.39 9.00 -12.03
N ALA A 337 -29.19 8.49 -10.81
CA ALA A 337 -28.30 9.13 -9.84
C ALA A 337 -26.82 9.08 -10.30
N ALA A 338 -26.36 7.97 -10.87
CA ALA A 338 -25.01 7.83 -11.41
C ALA A 338 -24.75 8.77 -12.61
N GLU A 339 -25.72 8.89 -13.52
CA GLU A 339 -25.70 9.80 -14.68
C GLU A 339 -25.53 11.26 -14.23
N ALA A 340 -26.44 11.76 -13.37
CA ALA A 340 -26.39 13.13 -12.88
C ALA A 340 -25.12 13.46 -12.07
N VAL A 341 -24.59 12.47 -11.32
CA VAL A 341 -23.32 12.61 -10.58
C VAL A 341 -22.12 12.61 -11.53
N ASN A 342 -22.11 11.75 -12.54
CA ASN A 342 -21.05 11.70 -13.54
C ASN A 342 -20.99 12.99 -14.38
N ASP A 343 -22.15 13.50 -14.81
CA ASP A 343 -22.25 14.76 -15.54
C ASP A 343 -21.91 16.00 -14.71
N TYR A 344 -22.07 15.93 -13.38
CA TYR A 344 -21.61 16.99 -12.48
C TYR A 344 -20.09 16.96 -12.30
N PHE A 345 -19.49 15.81 -11.97
CA PHE A 345 -18.06 15.70 -11.65
C PHE A 345 -17.13 15.58 -12.87
N LYS A 346 -17.65 15.10 -14.01
CA LYS A 346 -16.93 14.88 -15.29
C LYS A 346 -15.55 14.23 -15.12
N PRO A 347 -15.45 13.07 -14.47
CA PRO A 347 -14.18 12.39 -14.23
C PRO A 347 -13.46 12.02 -15.53
N LEU A 348 -12.13 12.01 -15.49
CA LEU A 348 -11.33 11.51 -16.62
C LEU A 348 -11.46 9.97 -16.72
N PRO A 349 -11.38 9.38 -17.92
CA PRO A 349 -11.42 7.92 -18.07
C PRO A 349 -10.33 7.22 -17.23
N GLY A 350 -10.72 6.23 -16.41
CA GLY A 350 -9.85 5.57 -15.44
C GLY A 350 -9.68 6.30 -14.10
N GLN A 351 -10.28 7.49 -13.92
CA GLN A 351 -10.26 8.22 -12.64
C GLN A 351 -11.43 7.77 -11.76
N LYS A 352 -11.19 6.77 -10.91
CA LYS A 352 -12.19 6.31 -9.94
C LYS A 352 -12.67 7.44 -9.02
N GLN A 353 -13.99 7.65 -9.00
CA GLN A 353 -14.71 8.54 -8.09
C GLN A 353 -15.41 7.70 -7.02
N TYR A 354 -15.58 8.25 -5.81
CA TYR A 354 -16.35 7.63 -4.72
C TYR A 354 -17.32 8.68 -4.18
N VAL A 355 -18.62 8.45 -4.33
CA VAL A 355 -19.65 9.45 -4.03
C VAL A 355 -20.79 8.83 -3.20
N SER A 356 -21.05 9.39 -2.03
CA SER A 356 -22.28 9.17 -1.27
C SER A 356 -23.32 10.18 -1.75
N VAL A 357 -24.56 9.72 -1.97
CA VAL A 357 -25.68 10.51 -2.49
C VAL A 357 -26.88 10.38 -1.56
N LEU A 358 -27.34 11.53 -1.06
CA LEU A 358 -28.63 11.67 -0.43
C LEU A 358 -29.68 12.11 -1.47
N LEU A 359 -30.68 11.27 -1.75
CA LEU A 359 -31.86 11.68 -2.53
C LEU A 359 -32.78 12.52 -1.63
N LEU A 360 -32.94 13.82 -1.91
CA LEU A 360 -33.73 14.68 -1.02
C LEU A 360 -35.24 14.48 -1.21
N ASP A 361 -35.69 14.32 -2.45
CA ASP A 361 -37.11 14.26 -2.84
C ASP A 361 -37.83 12.93 -2.52
N ALA A 362 -37.15 12.04 -1.80
CA ALA A 362 -37.73 10.82 -1.26
C ALA A 362 -38.81 11.17 -0.22
N HIS A 363 -39.98 10.53 -0.32
CA HIS A 363 -41.19 10.99 0.33
C HIS A 363 -42.13 9.86 0.76
N TRP A 364 -42.64 9.96 1.98
CA TRP A 364 -43.61 9.06 2.58
C TRP A 364 -45.01 9.25 1.98
N ASP A 365 -45.40 8.33 1.10
CA ASP A 365 -46.77 8.25 0.62
C ASP A 365 -47.61 7.46 1.64
N LYS A 366 -48.37 8.21 2.46
CA LYS A 366 -49.33 7.67 3.44
C LYS A 366 -50.43 6.80 2.81
N ALA A 367 -50.81 7.02 1.55
CA ALA A 367 -51.84 6.24 0.87
C ALA A 367 -51.30 4.90 0.34
N ALA A 368 -50.04 4.89 -0.13
CA ALA A 368 -49.32 3.66 -0.48
C ALA A 368 -48.79 2.91 0.75
N GLY A 369 -48.56 3.61 1.87
CA GLY A 369 -47.91 3.07 3.07
C GLY A 369 -46.41 2.82 2.88
N ALA A 370 -45.76 3.57 1.98
CA ALA A 370 -44.39 3.33 1.54
C ALA A 370 -43.63 4.62 1.23
N VAL A 371 -42.29 4.56 1.24
CA VAL A 371 -41.43 5.66 0.79
C VAL A 371 -41.26 5.58 -0.73
N THR A 372 -41.58 6.68 -1.41
CA THR A 372 -41.43 6.91 -2.85
C THR A 372 -40.18 7.74 -3.14
N GLY A 373 -39.57 7.62 -4.33
CA GLY A 373 -38.35 8.34 -4.70
C GLY A 373 -37.09 7.89 -3.92
N HIS A 374 -37.13 6.70 -3.32
CA HIS A 374 -36.03 6.15 -2.52
C HIS A 374 -35.40 4.92 -3.19
N VAL A 375 -34.08 4.83 -3.11
CA VAL A 375 -33.33 3.57 -3.26
C VAL A 375 -32.22 3.54 -2.20
N ALA A 376 -31.92 2.35 -1.67
CA ALA A 376 -30.75 2.07 -0.85
C ALA A 376 -29.85 1.10 -1.62
N HIS A 377 -28.81 1.62 -2.29
CA HIS A 377 -27.91 0.81 -3.09
C HIS A 377 -26.49 1.39 -3.17
N GLY A 378 -25.50 0.59 -2.79
CA GLY A 378 -24.09 0.84 -3.02
C GLY A 378 -23.49 -0.07 -4.09
N GLY A 379 -22.82 0.50 -5.09
CA GLY A 379 -22.23 -0.22 -6.21
C GLY A 379 -21.33 0.67 -7.07
N SER A 380 -21.19 0.34 -8.37
CA SER A 380 -20.40 1.12 -9.32
C SER A 380 -20.99 1.10 -10.73
N VAL A 381 -20.77 2.19 -11.47
CA VAL A 381 -21.12 2.38 -12.88
C VAL A 381 -19.87 2.91 -13.60
N GLY A 382 -19.16 2.03 -14.30
CA GLY A 382 -17.84 2.34 -14.84
C GLY A 382 -16.81 2.66 -13.73
N ASP A 383 -16.14 3.81 -13.84
CA ASP A 383 -15.21 4.31 -12.81
C ASP A 383 -15.91 5.03 -11.63
N LEU A 384 -17.20 5.36 -11.74
CA LEU A 384 -17.96 5.98 -10.66
C LEU A 384 -18.45 4.92 -9.65
N ASN A 385 -17.98 5.00 -8.42
CA ASN A 385 -18.45 4.19 -7.31
C ASN A 385 -19.44 5.04 -6.50
N LEU A 386 -20.65 4.52 -6.30
CA LEU A 386 -21.80 5.29 -5.82
C LEU A 386 -22.52 4.58 -4.68
N ALA A 387 -22.88 5.31 -3.63
CA ALA A 387 -23.77 4.87 -2.56
C ALA A 387 -24.97 5.80 -2.49
N VAL A 388 -26.14 5.33 -2.90
CA VAL A 388 -27.39 6.12 -2.94
C VAL A 388 -28.30 5.72 -1.80
N PHE A 389 -28.85 6.71 -1.10
CA PHE A 389 -29.82 6.53 -0.02
C PHE A 389 -30.79 7.73 0.07
N GLY A 390 -32.06 7.50 0.44
CA GLY A 390 -33.06 8.57 0.53
C GLY A 390 -33.12 9.34 1.86
N SER A 391 -33.92 10.41 1.87
CA SER A 391 -34.08 11.36 2.97
C SER A 391 -35.09 10.96 4.06
N GLN A 392 -35.76 9.80 3.99
CA GLN A 392 -36.94 9.51 4.84
C GLN A 392 -36.68 9.48 6.35
N PHE A 393 -35.42 9.26 6.77
CA PHE A 393 -34.99 9.27 8.17
C PHE A 393 -34.28 10.57 8.58
N LEU A 394 -34.07 11.50 7.64
CA LEU A 394 -33.17 12.65 7.79
C LEU A 394 -33.57 13.57 8.94
N GLN A 395 -34.87 13.77 9.19
CA GLN A 395 -35.35 14.57 10.32
C GLN A 395 -34.74 14.14 11.67
N SER A 396 -34.48 12.85 11.87
CA SER A 396 -33.98 12.30 13.13
C SER A 396 -32.45 12.33 13.24
N TYR A 397 -31.74 12.83 12.23
CA TYR A 397 -30.29 12.98 12.30
C TYR A 397 -29.92 14.24 13.10
N PRO A 398 -28.83 14.22 13.88
CA PRO A 398 -28.29 15.43 14.50
C PRO A 398 -27.82 16.43 13.42
N SER A 399 -28.09 17.72 13.60
CA SER A 399 -27.64 18.80 12.70
C SER A 399 -26.29 19.43 13.12
N SER A 400 -25.84 19.16 14.34
CA SER A 400 -24.53 19.55 14.89
C SER A 400 -24.06 18.60 16.01
N LEU A 401 -22.81 18.73 16.48
CA LEU A 401 -22.16 17.79 17.41
C LEU A 401 -22.87 17.69 18.78
N ASP A 402 -23.35 18.84 19.25
CA ASP A 402 -24.16 19.04 20.46
C ASP A 402 -25.51 18.29 20.41
N GLU A 403 -26.07 18.05 19.21
CA GLU A 403 -27.35 17.35 19.03
C GLU A 403 -27.20 15.80 18.97
N VAL A 404 -25.96 15.26 18.88
CA VAL A 404 -25.69 13.82 18.66
C VAL A 404 -26.19 12.96 19.81
N GLY A 405 -25.90 13.36 21.05
CA GLY A 405 -26.27 12.59 22.25
C GLY A 405 -27.77 12.47 22.46
N ASP A 406 -28.53 13.51 22.12
CA ASP A 406 -29.99 13.52 22.27
C ASP A 406 -30.69 12.86 21.09
N SER A 407 -30.18 13.01 19.86
CA SER A 407 -30.73 12.32 18.67
C SER A 407 -30.75 10.80 18.82
N PHE A 408 -29.73 10.22 19.47
CA PHE A 408 -29.66 8.78 19.76
C PHE A 408 -30.38 8.34 21.05
N LEU A 409 -30.97 9.28 21.80
CA LEU A 409 -31.78 8.99 22.99
C LEU A 409 -33.28 9.34 22.82
N ASP A 410 -33.63 10.06 21.76
CA ASP A 410 -34.98 10.58 21.51
C ASP A 410 -36.05 9.50 21.30
N CYS A 411 -36.77 9.20 22.38
CA CYS A 411 -37.92 8.29 22.41
C CYS A 411 -39.17 8.82 21.68
N THR A 412 -39.16 10.01 21.09
CA THR A 412 -40.35 10.59 20.43
C THR A 412 -40.82 9.68 19.31
N ARG A 413 -42.04 9.13 19.47
CA ARG A 413 -42.70 8.26 18.50
C ARG A 413 -42.88 8.99 17.17
N LEU A 414 -42.58 8.31 16.05
CA LEU A 414 -42.82 8.89 14.72
C LEU A 414 -44.32 9.00 14.43
N ASP A 415 -44.70 10.09 13.77
CA ASP A 415 -46.06 10.36 13.34
C ASP A 415 -46.26 9.90 11.89
N ALA A 416 -46.92 8.75 11.73
CA ALA A 416 -47.19 8.15 10.42
C ALA A 416 -48.08 9.01 9.51
N ASP A 417 -48.67 10.10 10.04
CA ASP A 417 -49.42 11.07 9.24
C ASP A 417 -48.52 12.03 8.46
N ALA A 418 -47.23 12.15 8.82
CA ALA A 418 -46.28 13.08 8.21
C ALA A 418 -44.96 12.43 7.74
N VAL A 419 -44.57 11.27 8.30
CA VAL A 419 -43.22 10.69 8.12
C VAL A 419 -43.23 9.16 8.11
N SER A 420 -42.18 8.55 7.55
CA SER A 420 -42.08 7.08 7.40
C SER A 420 -42.33 6.31 8.71
N SER A 421 -43.22 5.31 8.65
CA SER A 421 -43.51 4.41 9.76
C SER A 421 -42.57 3.20 9.86
N GLU A 422 -41.48 3.15 9.07
CA GLU A 422 -40.49 2.07 9.07
C GLU A 422 -39.74 1.95 10.42
N ALA A 423 -39.72 3.02 11.22
CA ALA A 423 -39.20 3.04 12.59
C ALA A 423 -40.26 3.56 13.58
N GLY A 424 -40.32 2.98 14.79
CA GLY A 424 -41.34 3.36 15.78
C GLY A 424 -40.97 4.54 16.69
N SER A 425 -39.73 5.03 16.64
CA SER A 425 -39.25 6.19 17.41
C SER A 425 -38.10 6.92 16.72
N SER A 426 -37.88 8.19 17.09
CA SER A 426 -36.88 9.06 16.46
C SER A 426 -35.46 8.50 16.57
N TRP A 427 -35.05 7.98 17.74
CA TRP A 427 -33.73 7.36 17.87
C TRP A 427 -33.58 6.06 17.05
N GLU A 428 -34.64 5.26 16.92
CA GLU A 428 -34.63 4.07 16.05
C GLU A 428 -34.55 4.45 14.56
N ALA A 429 -35.18 5.56 14.16
CA ALA A 429 -35.09 6.13 12.81
C ALA A 429 -33.68 6.67 12.51
N ALA A 430 -33.06 7.38 13.46
CA ALA A 430 -31.68 7.84 13.36
C ALA A 430 -30.71 6.66 13.15
N ASN A 431 -30.92 5.54 13.85
CA ASN A 431 -30.15 4.31 13.64
C ASN A 431 -30.40 3.69 12.26
N ALA A 432 -31.67 3.60 11.83
CA ALA A 432 -32.04 3.04 10.53
C ALA A 432 -31.41 3.78 9.35
N GLY A 433 -31.51 5.12 9.33
CA GLY A 433 -30.91 5.92 8.27
C GLY A 433 -29.39 5.99 8.34
N LEU A 434 -28.82 6.33 9.49
CA LEU A 434 -27.36 6.49 9.61
C LEU A 434 -26.62 5.16 9.40
N GLY A 435 -27.13 4.06 9.96
CA GLY A 435 -26.56 2.74 9.76
C GLY A 435 -26.82 2.19 8.35
N GLY A 436 -28.02 2.40 7.80
CA GLY A 436 -28.39 1.93 6.46
C GLY A 436 -27.58 2.61 5.36
N HIS A 437 -27.45 3.93 5.38
CA HIS A 437 -26.60 4.65 4.43
C HIS A 437 -25.12 4.21 4.58
N LEU A 438 -24.63 3.96 5.81
CA LEU A 438 -23.28 3.44 6.01
C LEU A 438 -23.09 2.02 5.45
N LYS A 439 -24.14 1.18 5.43
CA LYS A 439 -24.13 -0.13 4.76
C LYS A 439 -23.96 0.02 3.25
N GLU A 440 -24.66 0.96 2.61
CA GLU A 440 -24.49 1.23 1.18
C GLU A 440 -23.11 1.83 0.85
N ILE A 441 -22.56 2.69 1.71
CA ILE A 441 -21.17 3.16 1.61
C ILE A 441 -20.19 1.97 1.74
N GLY A 442 -20.48 1.00 2.60
CA GLY A 442 -19.76 -0.27 2.67
C GLY A 442 -19.80 -1.07 1.37
N ARG A 443 -20.99 -1.26 0.78
CA ARG A 443 -21.16 -1.95 -0.52
C ARG A 443 -20.39 -1.25 -1.66
N MET A 444 -20.45 0.08 -1.72
CA MET A 444 -19.67 0.91 -2.65
C MET A 444 -18.14 0.72 -2.48
N PHE A 445 -17.65 0.51 -1.26
CA PHE A 445 -16.25 0.14 -0.99
C PHE A 445 -15.93 -1.36 -1.22
N GLY A 446 -16.89 -2.14 -1.74
CA GLY A 446 -16.74 -3.56 -2.09
C GLY A 446 -17.00 -4.54 -0.95
N CYS A 447 -17.56 -4.09 0.18
CA CYS A 447 -18.04 -4.99 1.23
C CYS A 447 -19.28 -5.76 0.76
N THR A 448 -19.45 -6.95 1.30
CA THR A 448 -20.58 -7.85 1.02
C THR A 448 -21.30 -8.18 2.33
N GLU A 449 -22.52 -8.73 2.27
CA GLU A 449 -23.28 -9.11 3.45
C GLU A 449 -22.46 -10.00 4.42
N ARG A 450 -22.64 -9.78 5.73
CA ARG A 450 -21.90 -10.45 6.82
C ARG A 450 -22.85 -11.01 7.87
N GLU A 451 -22.33 -11.92 8.68
CA GLU A 451 -23.05 -12.46 9.85
C GLU A 451 -23.31 -11.39 10.91
N SER A 452 -22.47 -10.36 10.99
CA SER A 452 -22.48 -9.33 12.02
C SER A 452 -21.97 -7.97 11.51
N GLY A 453 -22.32 -6.90 12.23
CA GLY A 453 -21.86 -5.54 12.00
C GLY A 453 -22.71 -4.71 11.03
N ILE A 454 -22.15 -3.62 10.49
CA ILE A 454 -22.84 -2.72 9.54
C ILE A 454 -23.43 -3.51 8.36
N MET A 455 -22.71 -4.52 7.88
CA MET A 455 -23.11 -5.35 6.73
C MET A 455 -24.15 -6.44 7.06
N SER A 456 -24.59 -6.58 8.32
CA SER A 456 -25.71 -7.45 8.73
C SER A 456 -26.99 -6.61 8.90
N ASN A 457 -27.76 -6.84 9.97
CA ASN A 457 -28.81 -5.94 10.48
C ASN A 457 -28.37 -5.17 11.75
N ASP A 458 -27.13 -5.36 12.23
CA ASP A 458 -26.64 -4.73 13.47
C ASP A 458 -26.45 -3.21 13.32
N PHE A 459 -26.43 -2.69 12.09
CA PHE A 459 -26.44 -1.24 11.80
C PHE A 459 -27.61 -0.52 12.47
N LEU A 460 -28.72 -1.22 12.75
CA LEU A 460 -29.86 -0.74 13.54
C LEU A 460 -29.53 -0.49 15.03
N THR A 461 -28.24 -0.57 15.40
CA THR A 461 -27.69 -0.21 16.72
C THR A 461 -26.48 0.73 16.62
N PHE A 462 -26.19 1.31 15.44
CA PHE A 462 -25.08 2.23 15.16
C PHE A 462 -24.90 3.34 16.22
N GLY A 463 -25.99 3.90 16.75
CA GLY A 463 -25.99 4.93 17.80
C GLY A 463 -25.25 4.52 19.08
N ARG A 464 -25.22 3.21 19.39
CA ARG A 464 -24.55 2.66 20.58
C ARG A 464 -23.07 3.01 20.67
N SER A 465 -22.40 3.27 19.55
CA SER A 465 -20.98 3.68 19.53
C SER A 465 -20.75 5.12 20.03
N PHE A 466 -21.80 5.94 20.13
CA PHE A 466 -21.71 7.36 20.52
C PHE A 466 -22.35 7.66 21.88
N VAL A 467 -23.30 6.84 22.35
CA VAL A 467 -23.96 7.01 23.66
C VAL A 467 -23.62 5.89 24.65
N ALA A 468 -23.49 6.24 25.92
CA ALA A 468 -23.25 5.29 27.02
C ALA A 468 -24.51 4.51 27.44
N ARG A 469 -25.67 4.87 26.92
CA ARG A 469 -26.98 4.32 27.28
C ARG A 469 -27.88 4.19 26.05
N GLU A 470 -28.65 3.10 25.98
CA GLU A 470 -29.71 2.89 25.00
C GLU A 470 -31.08 3.27 25.61
N SER A 471 -31.95 3.86 24.79
CA SER A 471 -33.34 4.21 25.13
C SER A 471 -34.29 3.02 24.98
N PHE A 472 -35.58 3.19 25.33
CA PHE A 472 -36.58 2.13 25.11
C PHE A 472 -36.73 1.86 23.60
N SER A 473 -36.58 0.60 23.18
CA SER A 473 -36.72 0.21 21.77
C SER A 473 -38.15 -0.26 21.50
N THR A 474 -38.86 0.44 20.61
CA THR A 474 -40.20 0.05 20.18
C THR A 474 -40.15 -1.20 19.30
N ARG A 475 -39.04 -1.43 18.57
CA ARG A 475 -38.79 -2.61 17.73
C ARG A 475 -38.63 -3.89 18.56
N THR A 476 -37.75 -3.86 19.56
CA THR A 476 -37.38 -5.07 20.35
C THR A 476 -38.15 -5.22 21.66
N LYS A 477 -38.89 -4.18 22.09
CA LYS A 477 -39.48 -4.02 23.43
C LYS A 477 -38.46 -4.05 24.58
N SER A 478 -37.16 -3.91 24.28
CA SER A 478 -36.11 -3.73 25.27
C SER A 478 -36.28 -2.42 26.04
N LYS A 479 -35.99 -2.45 27.35
CA LYS A 479 -35.99 -1.25 28.21
C LYS A 479 -34.80 -0.32 27.96
N GLY A 480 -33.84 -0.72 27.12
CA GLY A 480 -32.54 -0.07 27.03
C GLY A 480 -31.73 -0.25 28.33
N GLY A 481 -30.70 0.58 28.52
CA GLY A 481 -29.78 0.47 29.65
C GLY A 481 -28.34 0.83 29.26
N LEU A 482 -27.38 0.52 30.13
CA LEU A 482 -25.94 0.70 29.91
C LEU A 482 -25.47 0.00 28.61
N VAL A 483 -24.65 0.70 27.81
CA VAL A 483 -24.12 0.21 26.52
C VAL A 483 -22.61 0.09 26.57
N LEU A 484 -22.09 -1.14 26.64
CA LEU A 484 -20.66 -1.42 26.62
C LEU A 484 -20.17 -1.75 25.20
N SER A 485 -18.85 -1.81 24.98
CA SER A 485 -18.27 -2.03 23.64
C SER A 485 -18.52 -3.42 23.03
N LYS A 486 -19.15 -4.34 23.78
CA LYS A 486 -19.68 -5.63 23.30
C LYS A 486 -21.08 -5.51 22.69
N ASP A 487 -21.81 -4.46 23.06
CA ASP A 487 -23.21 -4.22 22.68
C ASP A 487 -23.31 -3.30 21.46
N GLU A 488 -22.20 -2.66 21.07
CA GLU A 488 -22.07 -1.76 19.93
C GLU A 488 -22.11 -2.49 18.58
N CYS A 489 -22.62 -1.79 17.56
CA CYS A 489 -22.36 -2.17 16.17
C CYS A 489 -20.84 -2.10 15.86
N SER A 490 -20.40 -2.85 14.85
CA SER A 490 -19.01 -2.88 14.41
C SER A 490 -18.90 -3.03 12.88
N TRP A 491 -17.71 -2.80 12.34
CA TRP A 491 -17.37 -3.32 11.01
C TRP A 491 -16.88 -4.77 11.16
N HIS A 492 -17.22 -5.66 10.24
CA HIS A 492 -16.70 -7.04 10.30
C HIS A 492 -15.18 -7.07 10.00
N PHE A 493 -14.45 -8.05 10.54
CA PHE A 493 -12.98 -8.12 10.40
C PHE A 493 -12.51 -8.09 8.94
N LEU A 494 -13.20 -8.82 8.05
CA LEU A 494 -12.88 -8.86 6.62
C LEU A 494 -13.13 -7.52 5.91
N ASP A 495 -14.03 -6.69 6.42
CA ASP A 495 -14.33 -5.38 5.86
C ASP A 495 -13.30 -4.34 6.33
N CYS A 496 -12.92 -4.35 7.61
CA CYS A 496 -11.75 -3.62 8.09
C CYS A 496 -10.44 -4.02 7.38
N LEU A 497 -10.29 -5.31 7.05
CA LEU A 497 -9.15 -5.83 6.30
C LEU A 497 -9.17 -5.37 4.84
N ARG A 498 -10.35 -5.28 4.19
CA ARG A 498 -10.52 -4.65 2.88
C ARG A 498 -10.20 -3.15 2.92
N PHE A 499 -10.75 -2.43 3.90
CA PHE A 499 -10.48 -1.00 4.10
C PHE A 499 -9.00 -0.72 4.27
N ARG A 500 -8.24 -1.53 5.03
CA ARG A 500 -6.78 -1.36 5.22
C ARG A 500 -5.99 -1.21 3.91
N TRP A 501 -6.47 -1.78 2.81
CA TRP A 501 -5.84 -1.72 1.48
C TRP A 501 -6.59 -0.86 0.45
N HIS A 502 -7.78 -0.35 0.78
CA HIS A 502 -8.60 0.46 -0.12
C HIS A 502 -8.02 1.89 -0.31
N PRO A 503 -8.02 2.47 -1.53
CA PRO A 503 -7.43 3.79 -1.80
C PRO A 503 -7.92 4.92 -0.88
N CYS A 504 -9.21 4.92 -0.52
CA CYS A 504 -9.78 5.91 0.38
C CYS A 504 -9.29 5.81 1.84
N PHE A 505 -8.59 4.76 2.25
CA PHE A 505 -8.21 4.52 3.66
C PHE A 505 -6.69 4.53 3.89
N ARG A 506 -5.93 4.97 2.88
CA ARG A 506 -4.46 5.05 2.96
C ARG A 506 -3.99 6.19 3.85
N LEU A 507 -2.94 5.89 4.61
CA LEU A 507 -2.20 6.85 5.42
C LEU A 507 -0.97 7.34 4.64
N PRO A 508 -0.44 8.55 4.92
CA PRO A 508 0.74 9.09 4.24
C PRO A 508 1.98 8.18 4.31
N ASN A 509 2.11 7.39 5.39
CA ASN A 509 3.24 6.48 5.62
C ASN A 509 3.06 5.08 4.98
N ASP A 510 1.94 4.81 4.31
CA ASP A 510 1.75 3.53 3.62
C ASP A 510 2.63 3.45 2.37
N ARG A 511 3.13 2.25 2.05
CA ARG A 511 3.78 1.99 0.76
C ARG A 511 2.79 2.31 -0.38
N PRO A 512 3.24 2.90 -1.51
CA PRO A 512 2.41 3.05 -2.70
C PRO A 512 1.88 1.69 -3.16
N CYS A 513 0.56 1.51 -3.09
CA CYS A 513 -0.15 0.44 -3.79
C CYS A 513 -0.75 1.06 -5.05
N HIS A 514 -0.46 0.47 -6.22
CA HIS A 514 -1.18 0.81 -7.44
C HIS A 514 -2.53 0.09 -7.42
N VAL A 515 -3.58 0.73 -7.93
CA VAL A 515 -4.86 0.03 -8.17
C VAL A 515 -4.61 -1.02 -9.26
N ASP A 516 -4.80 -2.28 -8.89
CA ASP A 516 -4.71 -3.42 -9.79
C ASP A 516 -5.59 -4.52 -9.23
N GLU A 517 -6.75 -4.67 -9.86
CA GLU A 517 -7.83 -5.56 -9.46
C GLU A 517 -7.61 -6.99 -10.02
N SER A 518 -6.53 -7.20 -10.77
CA SER A 518 -6.18 -8.51 -11.30
C SER A 518 -5.83 -9.53 -10.21
N MET A 519 -6.52 -10.66 -10.28
CA MET A 519 -6.32 -11.79 -9.40
C MET A 519 -6.62 -13.07 -10.16
N ASN A 520 -5.66 -13.99 -10.22
CA ASN A 520 -5.76 -15.20 -11.04
C ASN A 520 -5.53 -16.45 -10.17
N ALA A 521 -6.30 -17.51 -10.43
CA ALA A 521 -6.18 -18.82 -9.79
C ALA A 521 -5.71 -19.90 -10.77
N PHE A 522 -4.74 -20.69 -10.34
CA PHE A 522 -4.18 -21.82 -11.10
C PHE A 522 -4.23 -23.09 -10.24
N PRO A 523 -4.92 -24.16 -10.65
CA PRO A 523 -4.74 -25.47 -10.03
C PRO A 523 -3.35 -26.01 -10.37
N ILE A 524 -2.77 -26.78 -9.45
CA ILE A 524 -1.47 -27.41 -9.59
C ILE A 524 -1.46 -28.81 -8.94
N GLU A 525 -0.32 -29.49 -9.02
CA GLU A 525 -0.11 -30.84 -8.51
C GLU A 525 -0.44 -30.99 -7.01
N GLY A 526 -1.13 -32.09 -6.65
CA GLY A 526 -1.44 -32.43 -5.25
C GLY A 526 -2.65 -31.73 -4.64
N ASN A 527 -3.73 -31.50 -5.41
CA ASN A 527 -4.94 -30.77 -4.99
C ASN A 527 -4.61 -29.42 -4.34
N GLN A 528 -3.72 -28.67 -4.98
CA GLN A 528 -3.33 -27.32 -4.57
C GLN A 528 -3.76 -26.30 -5.62
N ILE A 529 -4.04 -25.08 -5.15
CA ILE A 529 -4.24 -23.91 -6.00
C ILE A 529 -3.18 -22.85 -5.70
N VAL A 530 -2.77 -22.13 -6.73
CA VAL A 530 -1.91 -20.96 -6.67
C VAL A 530 -2.74 -19.74 -6.98
N LEU A 531 -2.91 -18.86 -6.01
CA LEU A 531 -3.50 -17.55 -6.17
C LEU A 531 -2.39 -16.54 -6.47
N THR A 532 -2.61 -15.66 -7.43
CA THR A 532 -1.67 -14.59 -7.80
C THR A 532 -2.39 -13.24 -7.86
N ALA A 533 -1.72 -12.18 -7.42
CA ALA A 533 -2.14 -10.80 -7.61
C ALA A 533 -0.91 -9.88 -7.59
N LYS A 534 -0.83 -8.92 -8.51
CA LYS A 534 0.34 -8.03 -8.63
C LYS A 534 0.56 -7.14 -7.39
N THR A 535 -0.55 -6.76 -6.77
CA THR A 535 -0.69 -6.03 -5.49
C THR A 535 -0.64 -6.95 -4.27
N GLY A 536 -0.85 -8.26 -4.46
CA GLY A 536 -0.77 -9.30 -3.44
C GLY A 536 -2.12 -9.72 -2.84
N VAL A 537 -2.15 -10.94 -2.31
CA VAL A 537 -3.34 -11.57 -1.73
C VAL A 537 -3.55 -11.04 -0.31
N VAL A 538 -4.73 -10.47 -0.04
CA VAL A 538 -5.14 -9.92 1.26
C VAL A 538 -5.79 -10.99 2.13
N ALA A 539 -6.75 -11.73 1.56
CA ALA A 539 -7.49 -12.77 2.25
C ALA A 539 -8.03 -13.82 1.27
N ILE A 540 -8.43 -14.96 1.83
CA ILE A 540 -9.27 -15.95 1.18
C ILE A 540 -10.50 -16.14 2.06
N GLU A 541 -11.66 -15.70 1.58
CA GLU A 541 -12.98 -16.00 2.15
C GLU A 541 -13.37 -17.42 1.70
N ILE A 542 -13.92 -18.23 2.61
CA ILE A 542 -14.31 -19.63 2.39
C ILE A 542 -15.79 -19.76 2.74
N LEU A 543 -16.58 -20.31 1.81
CA LEU A 543 -17.99 -20.59 2.00
C LEU A 543 -18.23 -22.09 1.77
N GLY A 544 -18.76 -22.77 2.77
CA GLY A 544 -19.16 -24.17 2.71
C GLY A 544 -20.52 -24.40 2.03
N GLU A 545 -20.97 -25.65 2.06
CA GLU A 545 -22.24 -26.04 1.46
C GLU A 545 -23.43 -25.47 2.25
N GLY A 546 -24.35 -24.81 1.56
CA GLY A 546 -25.48 -24.08 2.16
C GLY A 546 -25.14 -22.68 2.69
N GLU A 547 -23.86 -22.30 2.79
CA GLU A 547 -23.47 -20.97 3.29
C GLU A 547 -23.65 -19.90 2.21
N THR A 548 -24.49 -18.89 2.51
CA THR A 548 -24.66 -17.65 1.72
C THR A 548 -23.72 -16.53 2.17
N VAL A 549 -23.14 -16.65 3.36
CA VAL A 549 -22.28 -15.66 4.02
C VAL A 549 -20.96 -16.34 4.44
N CYS A 550 -19.85 -15.60 4.39
CA CYS A 550 -18.54 -16.12 4.76
C CYS A 550 -18.34 -16.09 6.29
N HIS A 551 -18.35 -17.27 6.92
CA HIS A 551 -17.99 -17.47 8.33
C HIS A 551 -16.51 -17.87 8.54
N HIS A 552 -15.80 -18.23 7.47
CA HIS A 552 -14.47 -18.85 7.53
C HIS A 552 -13.49 -18.19 6.56
N TRP A 553 -12.29 -17.83 7.03
CA TRP A 553 -11.30 -17.16 6.18
C TRP A 553 -9.84 -17.44 6.57
N ILE A 554 -8.92 -17.00 5.69
CA ILE A 554 -7.48 -17.00 5.90
C ILE A 554 -6.95 -15.58 5.63
N ASP A 555 -6.26 -15.00 6.62
CA ASP A 555 -5.72 -13.64 6.59
C ASP A 555 -4.23 -13.61 6.23
N TYR A 556 -3.90 -12.78 5.25
CA TYR A 556 -2.55 -12.39 4.86
C TYR A 556 -2.31 -10.88 4.99
N GLY A 557 -3.37 -10.07 5.03
CA GLY A 557 -3.35 -8.61 4.93
C GLY A 557 -3.03 -7.85 6.21
N THR A 558 -3.07 -8.49 7.38
CA THR A 558 -2.57 -7.88 8.63
C THR A 558 -1.04 -7.76 8.68
N ARG A 559 -0.31 -8.49 7.83
CA ARG A 559 1.17 -8.57 7.82
C ARG A 559 1.84 -7.32 7.21
N GLU A 560 3.16 -7.22 7.34
CA GLU A 560 3.96 -6.17 6.69
C GLU A 560 4.15 -6.42 5.18
N GLY A 561 3.12 -6.09 4.41
CA GLY A 561 3.08 -6.30 2.95
C GLY A 561 2.43 -7.63 2.57
N LEU A 562 1.97 -7.68 1.32
CA LEU A 562 1.13 -8.77 0.82
C LEU A 562 1.92 -9.78 -0.02
N PRO A 563 1.65 -11.10 0.11
CA PRO A 563 2.22 -12.11 -0.76
C PRO A 563 1.65 -11.97 -2.18
N LYS A 564 2.50 -11.71 -3.18
CA LYS A 564 2.09 -11.63 -4.60
C LYS A 564 1.59 -12.96 -5.18
N GLN A 565 1.99 -14.06 -4.56
CA GLN A 565 1.59 -15.41 -4.89
C GLN A 565 1.40 -16.19 -3.58
N GLN A 566 0.31 -16.95 -3.49
CA GLN A 566 0.01 -17.81 -2.35
C GLN A 566 -0.41 -19.19 -2.86
N VAL A 567 0.23 -20.24 -2.32
CA VAL A 567 -0.15 -21.64 -2.58
C VAL A 567 -0.96 -22.15 -1.40
N ILE A 568 -2.03 -22.90 -1.66
CA ILE A 568 -2.88 -23.50 -0.62
C ILE A 568 -3.47 -24.83 -1.11
N SER A 569 -3.60 -25.82 -0.21
CA SER A 569 -4.21 -27.11 -0.55
C SER A 569 -5.70 -27.16 -0.22
N GLU A 570 -6.44 -27.99 -0.97
CA GLU A 570 -7.85 -28.29 -0.67
C GLU A 570 -8.03 -28.81 0.76
N LEU A 571 -7.06 -29.57 1.27
CA LEU A 571 -7.05 -30.05 2.66
C LEU A 571 -7.00 -28.89 3.67
N GLN A 572 -6.07 -27.94 3.49
CA GLN A 572 -5.93 -26.76 4.38
C GLN A 572 -7.18 -25.87 4.38
N ILE A 573 -7.93 -25.86 3.27
CA ILE A 573 -9.21 -25.15 3.16
C ILE A 573 -10.29 -25.91 3.92
N ARG A 574 -10.45 -27.21 3.67
CA ARG A 574 -11.46 -28.06 4.33
C ARG A 574 -11.24 -28.16 5.84
N GLU A 575 -9.99 -28.14 6.31
CA GLU A 575 -9.65 -28.08 7.74
C GLU A 575 -10.17 -26.82 8.45
N ARG A 576 -10.46 -25.72 7.72
CA ARG A 576 -11.09 -24.51 8.28
C ARG A 576 -12.60 -24.65 8.49
N LEU A 577 -13.26 -25.58 7.80
CA LEU A 577 -14.69 -25.77 7.86
C LEU A 577 -15.10 -26.69 9.03
N PRO A 578 -16.27 -26.45 9.67
CA PRO A 578 -16.91 -27.36 10.62
C PRO A 578 -17.14 -28.74 10.02
N GLU A 579 -17.06 -29.79 10.84
CA GLU A 579 -17.03 -31.18 10.37
C GLU A 579 -18.26 -31.60 9.55
N ALA A 580 -19.42 -31.00 9.85
CA ALA A 580 -20.67 -31.23 9.14
C ALA A 580 -20.62 -30.81 7.67
N ILE A 581 -20.06 -29.63 7.36
CA ILE A 581 -20.01 -29.06 6.00
C ILE A 581 -18.66 -29.28 5.30
N ARG A 582 -17.61 -29.70 6.03
CA ARG A 582 -16.24 -29.96 5.55
C ARG A 582 -16.15 -30.85 4.29
N LYS A 583 -17.06 -31.82 4.16
CA LYS A 583 -17.10 -32.78 3.04
C LYS A 583 -17.89 -32.28 1.82
N GLY A 584 -18.64 -31.19 1.97
CA GLY A 584 -19.56 -30.68 0.97
C GLY A 584 -18.88 -29.91 -0.17
N HIS A 585 -19.73 -29.24 -0.94
CA HIS A 585 -19.35 -28.21 -1.90
C HIS A 585 -18.62 -27.05 -1.20
N VAL A 586 -17.58 -26.50 -1.82
CA VAL A 586 -16.76 -25.42 -1.24
C VAL A 586 -16.49 -24.35 -2.28
N ARG A 587 -16.92 -23.13 -1.94
CA ARG A 587 -16.71 -21.88 -2.66
C ARG A 587 -15.60 -21.07 -2.01
N LEU A 588 -14.79 -20.38 -2.82
CA LEU A 588 -13.76 -19.45 -2.33
C LEU A 588 -13.91 -18.09 -2.97
N ARG A 589 -13.70 -17.02 -2.20
CA ARG A 589 -13.51 -15.66 -2.73
C ARG A 589 -12.17 -15.11 -2.27
N ALA A 590 -11.20 -15.05 -3.18
CA ALA A 590 -9.89 -14.50 -2.91
C ALA A 590 -9.90 -12.97 -3.10
N LEU A 591 -9.18 -12.22 -2.27
CA LEU A 591 -9.15 -10.75 -2.27
C LEU A 591 -7.74 -10.21 -2.53
N SER A 592 -7.61 -9.13 -3.33
CA SER A 592 -6.33 -8.49 -3.67
C SER A 592 -6.12 -7.13 -3.00
N GLY A 593 -4.86 -6.75 -2.80
CA GLY A 593 -4.45 -5.46 -2.23
C GLY A 593 -4.68 -4.25 -3.12
N GLY A 594 -5.16 -4.46 -4.35
CA GLY A 594 -5.54 -3.41 -5.29
C GLY A 594 -7.05 -3.21 -5.41
N GLY A 595 -7.86 -3.92 -4.60
CA GLY A 595 -9.33 -3.84 -4.60
C GLY A 595 -10.04 -5.05 -5.21
N GLY A 596 -9.31 -5.86 -6.00
CA GLY A 596 -9.86 -6.97 -6.78
C GLY A 596 -10.37 -8.13 -5.93
N SER A 597 -11.29 -8.91 -6.48
CA SER A 597 -11.69 -10.20 -5.90
C SER A 597 -11.99 -11.23 -6.97
N LEU A 598 -11.52 -12.46 -6.77
CA LEU A 598 -11.78 -13.59 -7.65
C LEU A 598 -12.67 -14.61 -6.95
N MET A 599 -13.76 -15.00 -7.60
CA MET A 599 -14.65 -16.08 -7.15
C MET A 599 -14.18 -17.42 -7.74
N ILE A 600 -14.24 -18.48 -6.94
CA ILE A 600 -14.04 -19.88 -7.35
C ILE A 600 -15.25 -20.66 -6.87
N ASP A 601 -16.16 -20.98 -7.79
CA ASP A 601 -17.46 -21.56 -7.43
C ASP A 601 -17.41 -23.04 -7.06
N ASP A 602 -16.54 -23.84 -7.69
CA ASP A 602 -16.29 -25.22 -7.26
C ASP A 602 -14.78 -25.50 -7.18
N LEU A 603 -14.25 -25.49 -5.95
CA LEU A 603 -12.87 -25.82 -5.64
C LEU A 603 -12.50 -27.27 -6.04
N LYS A 604 -13.43 -28.22 -5.89
CA LYS A 604 -13.20 -29.63 -6.19
C LYS A 604 -13.12 -29.84 -7.70
N ARG A 605 -13.96 -29.14 -8.48
CA ARG A 605 -13.86 -29.10 -9.95
C ARG A 605 -12.57 -28.42 -10.41
N LEU A 606 -12.19 -27.29 -9.81
CA LEU A 606 -10.94 -26.61 -10.14
C LEU A 606 -9.72 -27.50 -9.89
N CYS A 607 -9.67 -28.23 -8.77
CA CYS A 607 -8.62 -29.21 -8.46
C CYS A 607 -8.76 -30.56 -9.21
N SER A 608 -9.78 -30.75 -10.06
CA SER A 608 -10.06 -32.02 -10.73
C SER A 608 -9.17 -32.27 -11.97
N LYS A 609 -9.37 -33.42 -12.61
CA LYS A 609 -8.72 -33.73 -13.89
C LYS A 609 -9.19 -32.83 -15.04
N GLU A 610 -10.36 -32.18 -14.96
CA GLU A 610 -10.88 -31.26 -16.00
C GLU A 610 -9.91 -30.10 -16.23
N SER A 611 -9.37 -29.54 -15.15
CA SER A 611 -8.38 -28.45 -15.18
C SER A 611 -6.96 -28.93 -15.51
N SER A 612 -6.77 -30.21 -15.87
CA SER A 612 -5.47 -30.79 -16.18
C SER A 612 -5.40 -31.30 -17.63
N LEU A 613 -4.18 -31.40 -18.15
CA LEU A 613 -3.88 -31.97 -19.46
C LEU A 613 -2.58 -32.79 -19.37
N LYS A 614 -2.53 -33.97 -19.97
CA LYS A 614 -1.27 -34.69 -20.18
C LYS A 614 -0.69 -34.32 -21.54
N LEU A 615 0.46 -33.66 -21.52
CA LEU A 615 1.25 -33.37 -22.71
C LEU A 615 2.09 -34.59 -23.11
N THR A 616 2.11 -34.87 -24.42
CA THR A 616 2.90 -35.90 -25.09
C THR A 616 3.62 -35.29 -26.30
N GLY A 617 4.65 -35.95 -26.83
CA GLY A 617 5.43 -35.43 -27.96
C GLY A 617 6.58 -34.48 -27.56
N PRO A 618 7.12 -33.67 -28.49
CA PRO A 618 8.42 -33.01 -28.35
C PRO A 618 8.53 -31.98 -27.22
N LEU A 619 7.40 -31.48 -26.68
CA LEU A 619 7.37 -30.63 -25.48
C LEU A 619 7.74 -31.39 -24.18
N ALA A 620 7.87 -32.71 -24.24
CA ALA A 620 8.36 -33.57 -23.18
C ALA A 620 9.42 -34.56 -23.73
N PRO A 621 10.70 -34.13 -23.88
CA PRO A 621 11.77 -35.00 -24.38
C PRO A 621 12.17 -36.06 -23.33
N GLY A 622 11.48 -37.20 -23.35
CA GLY A 622 11.72 -38.36 -22.49
C GLY A 622 10.48 -39.27 -22.38
N PRO A 623 10.56 -40.40 -21.68
CA PRO A 623 9.44 -41.35 -21.51
C PRO A 623 8.35 -40.88 -20.52
N LEU A 624 8.40 -39.62 -20.06
CA LEU A 624 7.56 -39.08 -18.98
C LEU A 624 6.59 -38.02 -19.51
N SER A 625 5.29 -38.33 -19.51
CA SER A 625 4.23 -37.37 -19.83
C SER A 625 4.20 -36.23 -18.81
N ARG A 626 4.22 -34.97 -19.25
CA ARG A 626 4.10 -33.81 -18.35
C ARG A 626 2.63 -33.46 -18.11
N THR A 627 2.28 -33.17 -16.87
CA THR A 627 0.96 -32.60 -16.54
C THR A 627 1.02 -31.07 -16.68
N ALA A 628 0.13 -30.53 -17.50
CA ALA A 628 -0.17 -29.12 -17.61
C ALA A 628 -1.51 -28.81 -16.91
N TYR A 629 -1.71 -27.55 -16.52
CA TYR A 629 -2.87 -27.10 -15.76
C TYR A 629 -3.50 -25.85 -16.38
N ARG A 630 -4.82 -25.82 -16.49
CA ARG A 630 -5.59 -24.67 -16.99
C ARG A 630 -5.91 -23.72 -15.83
N SER A 631 -5.68 -22.42 -16.00
CA SER A 631 -6.14 -21.42 -15.05
C SER A 631 -7.67 -21.33 -15.05
N LEU A 632 -8.23 -20.71 -14.01
CA LEU A 632 -9.56 -20.11 -14.16
C LEU A 632 -9.46 -19.02 -15.25
N PRO A 633 -10.40 -18.94 -16.22
CA PRO A 633 -10.34 -17.96 -17.29
C PRO A 633 -10.88 -16.59 -16.83
N VAL A 634 -10.42 -15.53 -17.50
CA VAL A 634 -10.89 -14.15 -17.36
C VAL A 634 -11.89 -13.87 -18.48
N GLY A 635 -13.09 -13.41 -18.16
CA GLY A 635 -14.18 -13.15 -19.11
C GLY A 635 -15.51 -13.73 -18.62
N SER A 636 -16.52 -13.80 -19.50
CA SER A 636 -17.82 -14.40 -19.17
C SER A 636 -17.80 -15.93 -19.35
N PRO A 637 -18.61 -16.70 -18.61
CA PRO A 637 -18.75 -18.13 -18.84
C PRO A 637 -19.35 -18.40 -20.23
N ALA A 638 -18.97 -19.54 -20.82
CA ALA A 638 -19.44 -19.98 -22.14
C ALA A 638 -20.97 -19.92 -22.26
N ARG A 639 -21.46 -19.21 -23.28
CA ARG A 639 -22.90 -19.02 -23.56
C ARG A 639 -23.45 -20.27 -24.27
N GLU A 640 -24.78 -20.38 -24.33
CA GLU A 640 -25.43 -21.48 -25.06
C GLU A 640 -25.06 -21.41 -26.55
N GLY A 641 -24.31 -22.41 -27.04
CA GLY A 641 -23.73 -22.43 -28.38
C GLY A 641 -22.23 -22.07 -28.48
N SER A 642 -21.54 -21.73 -27.38
CA SER A 642 -20.08 -21.47 -27.38
C SER A 642 -19.25 -22.78 -27.37
N GLU A 643 -18.15 -22.81 -28.11
CA GLU A 643 -17.12 -23.88 -28.04
C GLU A 643 -15.86 -23.44 -27.28
N ALA A 644 -15.02 -24.40 -26.87
CA ALA A 644 -13.77 -24.17 -26.12
C ALA A 644 -12.50 -24.53 -26.93
N GLN A 645 -11.61 -23.55 -27.19
CA GLN A 645 -10.43 -23.64 -28.10
C GLN A 645 -9.27 -22.64 -27.66
N GLU A 646 -8.20 -22.36 -28.45
CA GLU A 646 -7.01 -21.48 -28.08
C GLU A 646 -6.43 -20.43 -29.16
N VAL A 647 -6.28 -19.05 -29.16
CA VAL A 647 -6.70 -17.78 -28.41
C VAL A 647 -6.95 -16.45 -29.29
N VAL A 648 -6.35 -15.22 -29.18
CA VAL A 648 -7.00 -13.82 -29.39
C VAL A 648 -6.55 -12.55 -30.33
N ILE A 649 -7.12 -11.30 -30.31
CA ILE A 649 -7.46 -10.48 -31.57
C ILE A 649 -7.46 -8.89 -31.62
N GLN A 650 -7.58 -8.28 -32.84
CA GLN A 650 -8.25 -6.98 -33.23
C GLN A 650 -9.37 -7.13 -34.31
N ARG A 651 -10.48 -6.36 -34.38
CA ARG A 651 -11.07 -5.25 -33.57
C ARG A 651 -12.54 -5.58 -33.29
N GLU A 652 -12.96 -5.58 -32.02
CA GLU A 652 -13.74 -6.73 -31.53
C GLU A 652 -13.04 -8.05 -31.85
N VAL A 653 -13.25 -9.02 -30.98
CA VAL A 653 -12.14 -9.91 -30.68
C VAL A 653 -12.57 -11.34 -31.04
N HIS A 654 -12.19 -11.80 -32.25
CA HIS A 654 -12.50 -13.10 -32.92
C HIS A 654 -11.50 -14.33 -32.74
N GLY A 655 -10.35 -14.55 -33.48
CA GLY A 655 -9.16 -15.41 -33.05
C GLY A 655 -7.64 -14.96 -33.21
N ILE A 656 -6.68 -15.37 -32.31
CA ILE A 656 -5.15 -15.35 -32.46
C ILE A 656 -4.83 -16.58 -33.32
N GLU A 657 -4.01 -16.41 -34.34
CA GLU A 657 -3.23 -17.51 -34.93
C GLU A 657 -1.84 -17.65 -34.27
N PHE A 658 -1.61 -18.72 -33.49
CA PHE A 658 -0.28 -19.07 -32.98
C PHE A 658 0.50 -19.76 -34.08
N ILE A 659 1.59 -19.16 -34.54
CA ILE A 659 2.48 -19.70 -35.58
C ILE A 659 3.75 -20.23 -34.92
N TYR A 660 4.11 -21.49 -35.18
CA TYR A 660 5.26 -22.17 -34.56
C TYR A 660 6.50 -22.20 -35.48
N GLU A 661 7.69 -22.54 -34.96
CA GLU A 661 8.94 -22.61 -35.76
C GLU A 661 8.87 -23.63 -36.93
N ASP A 662 7.92 -24.57 -36.92
CA ASP A 662 7.65 -25.53 -38.01
C ASP A 662 6.60 -25.07 -39.03
N ALA A 663 6.15 -23.80 -38.92
CA ALA A 663 5.07 -23.19 -39.70
C ALA A 663 3.67 -23.84 -39.53
N SER A 664 3.46 -24.68 -38.51
CA SER A 664 2.11 -25.06 -38.07
C SER A 664 1.39 -23.89 -37.40
N THR A 665 0.05 -23.95 -37.35
CA THR A 665 -0.82 -22.86 -36.88
C THR A 665 -1.97 -23.37 -36.00
N GLN A 666 -2.33 -22.64 -34.94
CA GLN A 666 -3.47 -22.93 -34.05
C GLN A 666 -4.30 -21.66 -33.76
N LEU A 667 -5.62 -21.80 -33.57
CA LEU A 667 -6.62 -20.71 -33.50
C LEU A 667 -7.79 -21.06 -32.56
N LEU A 668 -8.30 -20.07 -31.82
CA LEU A 668 -9.63 -20.06 -31.15
C LEU A 668 -10.50 -19.07 -31.90
N GLY A 669 -11.80 -19.32 -31.95
CA GLY A 669 -12.72 -18.39 -32.59
C GLY A 669 -12.38 -18.23 -34.07
N THR A 670 -12.64 -17.06 -34.64
CA THR A 670 -12.81 -16.94 -36.09
C THR A 670 -11.85 -15.97 -36.79
N ARG A 671 -11.48 -16.31 -38.03
CA ARG A 671 -10.80 -15.40 -38.97
C ARG A 671 -11.77 -14.45 -39.70
N ALA A 672 -12.99 -14.29 -39.21
CA ALA A 672 -14.08 -13.67 -39.96
C ALA A 672 -14.04 -12.14 -39.83
N GLY A 673 -13.55 -11.44 -40.86
CA GLY A 673 -13.65 -9.97 -40.88
C GLY A 673 -12.95 -9.27 -42.05
N LYS A 674 -13.74 -8.74 -42.98
CA LYS A 674 -13.55 -7.48 -43.72
C LYS A 674 -14.87 -7.15 -44.42
N GLU A 675 -15.20 -5.90 -44.73
CA GLU A 675 -14.34 -4.71 -44.82
C GLU A 675 -14.16 -3.95 -43.49
N GLY A 676 -12.96 -3.39 -43.23
CA GLY A 676 -12.70 -2.47 -42.11
C GLY A 676 -11.84 -2.96 -40.93
N GLY A 677 -11.63 -4.27 -40.77
CA GLY A 677 -10.77 -4.83 -39.70
C GLY A 677 -9.29 -4.90 -40.10
N ASP A 678 -8.37 -4.83 -39.13
CA ASP A 678 -6.91 -4.91 -39.35
C ASP A 678 -6.27 -6.11 -38.64
N THR A 679 -5.32 -6.76 -39.30
CA THR A 679 -4.55 -7.89 -38.75
C THR A 679 -3.21 -7.39 -38.19
N PHE A 680 -2.82 -7.83 -36.99
CA PHE A 680 -1.61 -7.37 -36.31
C PHE A 680 -0.67 -8.52 -36.00
N SER A 681 0.51 -8.54 -36.61
CA SER A 681 1.59 -9.49 -36.33
C SER A 681 2.44 -9.01 -35.13
N PHE A 682 2.82 -9.93 -34.24
CA PHE A 682 3.71 -9.68 -33.11
C PHE A 682 4.85 -10.69 -33.08
N ASP A 683 6.00 -10.32 -33.67
CA ASP A 683 7.17 -11.19 -33.76
C ASP A 683 7.94 -11.21 -32.42
N ILE A 684 7.88 -12.35 -31.74
CA ILE A 684 8.62 -12.61 -30.49
C ILE A 684 10.09 -12.91 -30.83
N ARG A 685 11.05 -12.35 -30.07
CA ARG A 685 12.49 -12.56 -30.34
C ARG A 685 12.89 -13.99 -30.00
N ARG A 686 13.89 -14.54 -30.71
CA ARG A 686 14.34 -15.92 -30.48
C ARG A 686 14.91 -16.11 -29.07
N GLY A 687 14.19 -16.85 -28.22
CA GLY A 687 14.51 -17.08 -26.80
C GLY A 687 13.68 -16.23 -25.82
N GLU A 688 12.90 -15.29 -26.31
CA GLU A 688 11.81 -14.62 -25.58
C GLU A 688 10.56 -15.53 -25.58
N TYR A 689 9.68 -15.38 -24.58
CA TYR A 689 8.47 -16.20 -24.44
C TYR A 689 7.34 -15.42 -23.76
N ILE A 690 6.09 -15.84 -23.96
CA ILE A 690 4.92 -15.21 -23.35
C ILE A 690 4.88 -15.54 -21.85
N THR A 691 4.74 -14.51 -21.00
CA THR A 691 4.56 -14.65 -19.54
C THR A 691 3.11 -14.44 -19.10
N GLY A 692 2.30 -13.80 -19.94
CA GLY A 692 0.88 -13.60 -19.70
C GLY A 692 0.26 -12.60 -20.67
N PHE A 693 -0.92 -12.10 -20.31
CA PHE A 693 -1.71 -11.16 -21.10
C PHE A 693 -2.26 -10.03 -20.23
N HIS A 694 -2.40 -8.86 -20.83
CA HIS A 694 -3.14 -7.73 -20.31
C HIS A 694 -4.48 -7.69 -21.03
N ILE A 695 -5.56 -7.96 -20.30
CA ILE A 695 -6.90 -8.23 -20.85
C ILE A 695 -7.82 -7.06 -20.54
N ARG A 696 -8.59 -6.63 -21.54
CA ARG A 696 -9.75 -5.74 -21.42
C ARG A 696 -11.02 -6.55 -21.59
N ALA A 697 -11.83 -6.68 -20.54
CA ALA A 697 -12.99 -7.57 -20.48
C ALA A 697 -14.26 -6.89 -19.96
N GLY A 698 -15.39 -7.14 -20.63
CA GLY A 698 -16.74 -6.83 -20.18
C GLY A 698 -17.59 -8.11 -20.27
N GLU A 699 -18.71 -8.04 -20.99
CA GLU A 699 -19.48 -9.24 -21.40
C GLU A 699 -18.69 -10.22 -22.27
N SER A 700 -17.73 -9.70 -23.03
CA SER A 700 -16.74 -10.41 -23.84
C SER A 700 -15.37 -9.75 -23.63
N ILE A 701 -14.29 -10.35 -24.14
CA ILE A 701 -12.99 -9.67 -24.15
C ILE A 701 -12.97 -8.67 -25.30
N GLN A 702 -12.76 -7.40 -24.96
CA GLN A 702 -12.80 -6.26 -25.88
C GLN A 702 -11.39 -5.83 -26.34
N GLY A 703 -10.35 -6.25 -25.62
CA GLY A 703 -8.96 -6.03 -26.04
C GLY A 703 -7.93 -6.89 -25.29
N LEU A 704 -6.75 -7.04 -25.88
CA LEU A 704 -5.67 -7.92 -25.42
C LEU A 704 -4.29 -7.32 -25.75
N ALA A 705 -3.39 -7.22 -24.77
CA ALA A 705 -1.95 -7.09 -25.05
C ALA A 705 -1.17 -8.31 -24.54
N ILE A 706 -0.13 -8.68 -25.27
CA ILE A 706 0.79 -9.79 -24.96
C ILE A 706 1.89 -9.27 -24.05
N ILE A 707 2.23 -10.01 -22.99
CA ILE A 707 3.33 -9.70 -22.06
C ILE A 707 4.42 -10.75 -22.21
N THR A 708 5.66 -10.32 -22.43
CA THR A 708 6.79 -11.23 -22.69
C THR A 708 7.69 -11.45 -21.47
N SER A 709 8.68 -12.32 -21.60
CA SER A 709 9.71 -12.60 -20.58
C SER A 709 10.78 -11.53 -20.45
N LEU A 710 10.86 -10.59 -21.40
CA LEU A 710 11.70 -9.38 -21.28
C LEU A 710 11.00 -8.25 -20.51
N GLY A 711 9.71 -8.41 -20.17
CA GLY A 711 8.89 -7.36 -19.56
C GLY A 711 8.33 -6.35 -20.56
N GLU A 712 8.56 -6.56 -21.86
CA GLU A 712 7.89 -5.82 -22.93
C GLU A 712 6.40 -6.19 -22.96
N MET A 713 5.56 -5.22 -23.32
CA MET A 713 4.14 -5.38 -23.55
C MET A 713 3.80 -4.90 -24.96
N SER A 714 2.98 -5.64 -25.70
CA SER A 714 2.49 -5.19 -27.00
C SER A 714 1.57 -3.97 -26.85
N LEU A 715 1.23 -3.33 -27.98
CA LEU A 715 0.04 -2.48 -28.01
C LEU A 715 -1.21 -3.32 -27.64
N VAL A 716 -2.22 -2.68 -27.06
CA VAL A 716 -3.51 -3.34 -26.80
C VAL A 716 -4.23 -3.54 -28.12
N TYR A 717 -4.35 -4.81 -28.51
CA TYR A 717 -5.08 -5.27 -29.67
C TYR A 717 -6.57 -5.29 -29.34
N GLY A 718 -7.39 -4.47 -30.01
CA GLY A 718 -8.85 -4.39 -29.82
C GLY A 718 -9.29 -2.97 -29.48
N ASN A 719 -10.27 -2.84 -28.59
CA ASN A 719 -10.64 -1.57 -27.97
C ASN A 719 -9.75 -1.31 -26.73
N PRO A 720 -8.81 -0.34 -26.76
CA PRO A 720 -7.92 -0.06 -25.63
C PRO A 720 -8.61 0.60 -24.43
N GLN A 721 -9.84 1.11 -24.60
CA GLN A 721 -10.66 1.70 -23.54
C GLN A 721 -11.91 0.87 -23.22
N GLY A 722 -12.09 -0.29 -23.86
CA GLY A 722 -13.19 -1.21 -23.58
C GLY A 722 -12.99 -1.93 -22.25
N GLY A 723 -14.09 -2.20 -21.54
CA GLY A 723 -14.16 -3.09 -20.38
C GLY A 723 -13.25 -2.77 -19.19
N HIS A 724 -13.34 -3.65 -18.18
CA HIS A 724 -12.44 -3.69 -17.04
C HIS A 724 -11.06 -4.24 -17.43
N MET A 725 -10.02 -3.96 -16.63
CA MET A 725 -8.61 -4.16 -16.97
C MET A 725 -7.90 -5.17 -16.05
N THR A 726 -7.63 -6.38 -16.58
CA THR A 726 -7.12 -7.53 -15.81
C THR A 726 -5.79 -8.06 -16.37
N ASN A 727 -4.75 -8.16 -15.54
CA ASN A 727 -3.48 -8.82 -15.88
C ASN A 727 -3.53 -10.32 -15.55
N LEU A 728 -3.59 -11.18 -16.59
CA LEU A 728 -3.49 -12.63 -16.46
C LEU A 728 -2.03 -13.07 -16.61
N LEU A 729 -1.36 -13.36 -15.49
CA LEU A 729 0.09 -13.61 -15.43
C LEU A 729 0.39 -15.03 -14.93
N CYS A 730 1.35 -15.70 -15.56
CA CYS A 730 1.82 -17.04 -15.16
C CYS A 730 2.46 -17.01 -13.75
N PRO A 731 2.14 -17.97 -12.86
CA PRO A 731 2.71 -18.00 -11.51
C PRO A 731 4.20 -18.33 -11.52
N THR A 732 4.94 -17.78 -10.55
CA THR A 732 6.37 -18.09 -10.39
C THR A 732 6.60 -19.58 -10.14
N GLY A 733 7.63 -20.12 -10.82
CA GLY A 733 7.90 -21.55 -10.86
C GLY A 733 7.22 -22.31 -12.02
N TYR A 734 6.43 -21.62 -12.86
CA TYR A 734 5.73 -22.18 -14.01
C TYR A 734 6.07 -21.41 -15.30
N THR A 735 5.75 -22.02 -16.43
CA THR A 735 5.85 -21.43 -17.77
C THR A 735 4.55 -21.67 -18.53
N VAL A 736 4.10 -20.68 -19.31
CA VAL A 736 2.98 -20.83 -20.25
C VAL A 736 3.37 -21.85 -21.33
N CYS A 737 2.50 -22.81 -21.63
CA CYS A 737 2.68 -23.78 -22.72
C CYS A 737 1.51 -23.80 -23.73
N GLY A 738 0.42 -23.11 -23.41
CA GLY A 738 -0.83 -23.00 -24.16
C GLY A 738 -1.76 -22.05 -23.44
N VAL A 739 -3.00 -21.92 -23.90
CA VAL A 739 -3.95 -20.90 -23.42
C VAL A 739 -5.38 -21.35 -23.70
N SER A 740 -6.31 -21.27 -22.77
CA SER A 740 -7.64 -21.89 -22.93
C SER A 740 -8.77 -20.87 -22.83
N GLY A 741 -9.68 -20.84 -23.79
CA GLY A 741 -10.82 -19.91 -23.77
C GLY A 741 -12.12 -20.49 -24.30
N SER A 742 -13.17 -19.67 -24.26
CA SER A 742 -14.45 -19.91 -24.92
C SER A 742 -14.75 -18.79 -25.91
N SER A 743 -15.25 -19.14 -27.10
CA SER A 743 -15.66 -18.17 -28.11
C SER A 743 -17.00 -18.51 -28.73
N SER A 744 -17.73 -17.45 -29.08
CA SER A 744 -18.97 -17.44 -29.83
C SER A 744 -18.71 -16.75 -31.19
N SER A 745 -19.36 -15.62 -31.48
CA SER A 745 -18.92 -14.70 -32.54
C SER A 745 -17.68 -13.89 -32.13
N GLN A 746 -17.48 -13.70 -30.82
CA GLN A 746 -16.34 -13.04 -30.18
C GLN A 746 -15.67 -14.00 -29.18
N LEU A 747 -14.55 -13.59 -28.59
CA LEU A 747 -13.97 -14.24 -27.42
C LEU A 747 -14.76 -13.86 -26.17
N ASP A 748 -15.35 -14.86 -25.54
CA ASP A 748 -16.07 -14.68 -24.28
C ASP A 748 -15.10 -14.76 -23.08
N SER A 749 -14.08 -15.64 -23.11
CA SER A 749 -13.12 -15.81 -22.01
C SER A 749 -11.69 -16.29 -22.38
N LEU A 750 -10.69 -16.00 -21.53
CA LEU A 750 -9.27 -16.33 -21.70
C LEU A 750 -8.59 -16.77 -20.38
N GLY A 751 -8.03 -17.99 -20.35
CA GLY A 751 -7.13 -18.53 -19.32
C GLY A 751 -5.76 -18.95 -19.88
N LEU A 752 -4.79 -19.24 -19.00
CA LEU A 752 -3.48 -19.78 -19.38
C LEU A 752 -3.43 -21.30 -19.13
N ILE A 753 -2.71 -22.02 -19.99
CA ILE A 753 -2.27 -23.39 -19.70
C ILE A 753 -0.79 -23.36 -19.29
N ILE A 754 -0.51 -23.82 -18.08
CA ILE A 754 0.82 -23.74 -17.45
C ILE A 754 1.43 -25.12 -17.20
N VAL A 755 2.75 -25.22 -17.33
CA VAL A 755 3.56 -26.35 -16.88
C VAL A 755 4.60 -25.90 -15.86
N ARG A 756 5.00 -26.81 -14.98
CA ARG A 756 6.09 -26.56 -14.02
C ARG A 756 7.39 -26.28 -14.78
N ALA A 757 8.05 -25.17 -14.45
CA ALA A 757 9.21 -24.70 -15.19
C ALA A 757 10.39 -25.69 -15.10
N VAL A 758 10.99 -26.01 -16.23
CA VAL A 758 12.14 -26.93 -16.31
C VAL A 758 13.42 -26.15 -15.97
N THR A 759 13.86 -26.23 -14.73
CA THR A 759 15.24 -25.84 -14.40
C THR A 759 16.20 -26.83 -15.07
N ASN A 760 16.96 -26.37 -16.08
CA ASN A 760 17.95 -27.17 -16.78
C ASN A 760 19.06 -27.65 -15.83
N GLY A 761 18.86 -28.83 -15.24
CA GLY A 761 19.76 -29.45 -14.27
C GLY A 761 19.40 -30.89 -13.85
N SER A 762 18.32 -31.48 -14.37
CA SER A 762 17.86 -32.82 -13.98
C SER A 762 17.43 -33.68 -15.18
N LEU A 763 18.39 -34.22 -15.93
CA LEU A 763 18.20 -35.35 -16.84
C LEU A 763 19.30 -36.40 -16.62
N LYS A 764 19.10 -37.22 -15.58
CA LYS A 764 19.66 -38.57 -15.43
C LYS A 764 18.95 -39.27 -14.26
N GLU A 765 18.02 -40.15 -14.59
CA GLU A 765 17.59 -41.20 -13.66
C GLU A 765 18.62 -42.33 -13.68
N GLY A 766 18.81 -43.02 -12.55
CA GLY A 766 19.77 -44.13 -12.43
C GLY A 766 21.18 -43.71 -12.00
N GLY A 767 21.39 -43.58 -10.69
CA GLY A 767 22.70 -43.35 -10.07
C GLY A 767 22.55 -42.91 -8.61
N ASP A 768 23.12 -43.67 -7.67
CA ASP A 768 22.90 -43.47 -6.23
C ASP A 768 23.95 -42.52 -5.59
N VAL A 769 23.55 -41.96 -4.44
CA VAL A 769 24.34 -41.22 -3.45
C VAL A 769 24.82 -39.79 -3.80
N SER A 770 24.25 -38.84 -3.03
CA SER A 770 24.70 -37.45 -2.74
C SER A 770 24.40 -36.36 -3.80
N THR A 771 23.94 -35.14 -3.45
CA THR A 771 23.85 -34.47 -2.12
C THR A 771 22.52 -33.72 -1.88
N PRO A 772 21.70 -34.07 -0.86
CA PRO A 772 20.43 -33.37 -0.55
C PRO A 772 20.63 -32.04 0.21
N ALA A 773 21.69 -31.28 -0.12
CA ALA A 773 22.08 -30.06 0.59
C ALA A 773 21.90 -28.78 -0.24
N GLN A 774 22.14 -28.86 -1.55
CA GLN A 774 22.12 -27.69 -2.44
C GLN A 774 20.69 -27.15 -2.63
N ASP A 775 19.71 -28.03 -2.82
CA ASP A 775 18.30 -27.64 -2.94
C ASP A 775 17.77 -27.02 -1.65
N LYS A 776 18.19 -27.53 -0.49
CA LYS A 776 17.78 -26.97 0.81
C LYS A 776 18.33 -25.55 1.01
N GLN A 777 19.52 -25.24 0.50
CA GLN A 777 20.12 -23.89 0.58
C GLN A 777 19.42 -22.92 -0.40
N LYS A 778 19.12 -23.36 -1.64
CA LYS A 778 18.30 -22.58 -2.58
C LYS A 778 16.90 -22.31 -2.02
N LEU A 779 16.26 -23.34 -1.44
CA LEU A 779 14.95 -23.22 -0.80
C LEU A 779 15.00 -22.17 0.31
N LEU A 780 15.90 -22.30 1.29
CA LEU A 780 16.06 -21.36 2.41
C LEU A 780 16.31 -19.91 1.98
N LEU A 781 17.12 -19.69 0.94
CA LEU A 781 17.36 -18.35 0.38
C LEU A 781 16.14 -17.77 -0.36
N SER A 782 15.21 -18.61 -0.81
CA SER A 782 13.97 -18.20 -1.49
C SER A 782 12.73 -18.17 -0.59
N SER A 783 12.73 -18.87 0.55
CA SER A 783 11.50 -19.20 1.28
C SER A 783 11.17 -18.30 2.47
N GLU A 784 12.16 -17.69 3.14
CA GLU A 784 11.89 -16.88 4.35
C GLU A 784 12.73 -15.59 4.47
N THR A 785 12.05 -14.45 4.44
CA THR A 785 12.57 -13.16 4.93
C THR A 785 12.54 -13.09 6.47
N GLY A 786 13.02 -14.14 7.14
CA GLY A 786 13.18 -14.19 8.58
C GLY A 786 14.47 -13.51 9.03
N HIS A 787 14.47 -12.89 10.21
CA HIS A 787 15.71 -12.32 10.79
C HIS A 787 16.78 -13.41 10.94
N PHE A 788 18.01 -13.10 10.50
CA PHE A 788 19.18 -13.99 10.48
C PHE A 788 19.09 -15.22 9.55
N SER A 789 18.15 -15.29 8.59
CA SER A 789 18.08 -16.39 7.62
C SER A 789 19.38 -16.57 6.83
N LEU A 790 20.00 -15.46 6.37
CA LEU A 790 21.29 -15.47 5.68
C LEU A 790 22.41 -16.14 6.48
N ILE A 791 22.54 -15.81 7.78
CA ILE A 791 23.58 -16.39 8.65
C ILE A 791 23.37 -17.90 8.82
N ARG A 792 22.11 -18.35 8.95
CA ARG A 792 21.75 -19.77 9.03
C ARG A 792 21.97 -20.52 7.69
N ALA A 793 22.05 -19.81 6.58
CA ALA A 793 22.30 -20.37 5.25
C ALA A 793 23.80 -20.48 4.91
N MET A 794 24.71 -19.83 5.64
CA MET A 794 26.15 -19.91 5.39
C MET A 794 26.72 -21.29 5.75
N HIS A 795 27.67 -21.76 4.95
CA HIS A 795 28.48 -22.95 5.25
C HIS A 795 29.86 -22.57 5.80
N LEU A 796 30.55 -23.55 6.39
CA LEU A 796 31.87 -23.35 7.00
C LEU A 796 32.95 -22.93 5.97
N ALA A 797 32.78 -23.28 4.68
CA ALA A 797 33.64 -22.77 3.62
C ALA A 797 33.36 -21.27 3.43
N ASP A 798 32.11 -20.89 3.16
CA ASP A 798 31.64 -19.51 3.03
C ASP A 798 32.13 -18.58 4.18
N LEU A 799 32.20 -19.09 5.42
CA LEU A 799 32.73 -18.35 6.58
C LEU A 799 34.26 -18.13 6.52
N ILE A 800 35.03 -19.09 6.01
CA ILE A 800 36.48 -18.95 5.81
C ILE A 800 36.74 -18.01 4.61
N THR A 801 35.91 -18.06 3.58
CA THR A 801 35.92 -17.08 2.47
C THR A 801 35.69 -15.66 2.97
N LEU A 802 34.79 -15.46 3.95
CA LEU A 802 34.63 -14.17 4.62
C LEU A 802 35.87 -13.75 5.42
N CYS A 803 36.67 -14.70 5.95
CA CYS A 803 37.97 -14.38 6.56
C CYS A 803 38.99 -13.88 5.52
N ASN A 804 39.00 -14.41 4.29
CA ASN A 804 39.79 -13.84 3.18
C ASN A 804 39.37 -12.38 2.93
N GLY A 805 38.08 -12.12 2.65
CA GLY A 805 37.58 -10.76 2.39
C GLY A 805 37.77 -9.79 3.57
N ALA A 806 37.73 -10.28 4.81
CA ALA A 806 38.07 -9.50 6.00
C ALA A 806 39.55 -9.10 6.04
N CYS A 807 40.47 -9.99 5.65
CA CYS A 807 41.91 -9.66 5.55
C CYS A 807 42.17 -8.57 4.50
N GLY A 808 41.59 -8.70 3.30
CA GLY A 808 41.66 -7.64 2.28
C GLY A 808 41.09 -6.30 2.77
N THR A 809 39.96 -6.32 3.49
CA THR A 809 39.36 -5.12 4.08
C THR A 809 40.24 -4.49 5.17
N LEU A 810 40.87 -5.30 6.03
CA LEU A 810 41.80 -4.83 7.06
C LEU A 810 43.10 -4.28 6.45
N SER A 811 43.59 -4.84 5.35
CA SER A 811 44.69 -4.27 4.56
C SER A 811 44.33 -2.90 3.99
N ILE A 812 43.10 -2.70 3.51
CA ILE A 812 42.64 -1.39 3.01
C ILE A 812 42.54 -0.39 4.16
N PHE A 813 41.94 -0.75 5.30
CA PHE A 813 41.83 0.15 6.46
C PHE A 813 43.19 0.54 7.04
N THR A 814 44.12 -0.40 7.18
CA THR A 814 45.50 -0.08 7.62
C THR A 814 46.25 0.76 6.59
N SER A 815 46.04 0.53 5.29
CA SER A 815 46.57 1.41 4.23
C SER A 815 46.05 2.85 4.33
N LEU A 816 44.77 3.02 4.64
CA LEU A 816 44.16 4.34 4.89
C LEU A 816 44.66 4.97 6.21
N SER A 817 44.87 4.19 7.27
CA SER A 817 45.47 4.68 8.52
C SER A 817 46.88 5.22 8.30
N TYR A 818 47.72 4.55 7.50
CA TYR A 818 49.05 5.09 7.14
C TYR A 818 48.97 6.39 6.33
N CYS A 819 47.90 6.60 5.55
CA CYS A 819 47.69 7.87 4.84
C CYS A 819 47.28 9.04 5.76
N LEU A 820 46.90 8.76 7.01
CA LEU A 820 46.39 9.73 7.99
C LEU A 820 47.28 9.87 9.24
N GLY A 821 48.17 8.91 9.49
CA GLY A 821 49.12 8.89 10.61
C GLY A 821 50.47 9.54 10.28
N ASP A 822 51.47 9.24 11.10
CA ASP A 822 52.85 9.66 10.86
C ASP A 822 53.47 8.85 9.71
N PRO A 823 53.97 9.47 8.63
CA PRO A 823 54.66 8.78 7.54
C PRO A 823 55.87 7.93 7.98
N ALA A 824 56.47 8.23 9.13
CA ALA A 824 57.57 7.47 9.71
C ALA A 824 57.13 6.13 10.35
N ASP A 825 55.85 5.95 10.69
CA ASP A 825 55.34 4.67 11.19
C ASP A 825 55.12 3.66 10.05
N LEU A 826 56.19 2.99 9.66
CA LEU A 826 56.13 1.90 8.69
C LEU A 826 55.48 0.62 9.28
N SER A 827 55.23 0.52 10.59
CA SER A 827 54.62 -0.68 11.18
C SER A 827 53.19 -0.90 10.67
N THR A 828 52.43 0.18 10.51
CA THR A 828 51.10 0.16 9.91
C THR A 828 51.13 -0.33 8.45
N MET A 829 52.19 -0.03 7.68
CA MET A 829 52.35 -0.55 6.31
C MET A 829 52.76 -2.02 6.24
N TYR A 830 53.65 -2.47 7.14
CA TYR A 830 53.96 -3.90 7.27
C TYR A 830 52.71 -4.71 7.65
N LEU A 831 51.87 -4.19 8.55
CA LEU A 831 50.61 -4.82 8.92
C LEU A 831 49.62 -4.88 7.74
N ALA A 832 49.53 -3.83 6.93
CA ALA A 832 48.70 -3.81 5.73
C ALA A 832 49.10 -4.94 4.75
N LEU A 833 50.38 -5.02 4.40
CA LEU A 833 50.87 -6.07 3.50
C LEU A 833 50.82 -7.48 4.11
N PHE A 834 50.92 -7.62 5.44
CA PHE A 834 50.83 -8.91 6.13
C PHE A 834 49.44 -9.56 6.01
N PHE A 835 48.36 -8.78 5.95
CA PHE A 835 47.01 -9.32 5.77
C PHE A 835 46.81 -10.01 4.40
N LEU A 836 47.56 -9.63 3.36
CA LEU A 836 47.39 -10.15 2.00
C LEU A 836 47.74 -11.66 1.86
N PRO A 837 48.94 -12.14 2.28
CA PRO A 837 49.23 -13.58 2.29
C PRO A 837 48.40 -14.34 3.35
N PHE A 838 47.88 -13.65 4.38
CA PHE A 838 46.94 -14.26 5.33
C PHE A 838 45.54 -14.46 4.73
N GLY A 839 45.12 -13.58 3.81
CA GLY A 839 43.95 -13.79 2.94
C GLY A 839 44.11 -15.04 2.05
N LEU A 840 45.28 -15.23 1.43
CA LEU A 840 45.59 -16.43 0.63
C LEU A 840 45.56 -17.72 1.46
N PHE A 841 46.00 -17.65 2.72
CA PHE A 841 45.90 -18.79 3.63
C PHE A 841 44.42 -19.20 3.87
N PHE A 842 43.50 -18.23 3.92
CA PHE A 842 42.07 -18.53 4.04
C PHE A 842 41.43 -19.04 2.73
N ASP A 843 41.71 -18.47 1.55
CA ASP A 843 41.32 -19.02 0.24
C ASP A 843 41.71 -20.51 0.13
N PHE A 844 42.99 -20.81 0.35
CA PHE A 844 43.49 -22.18 0.27
C PHE A 844 42.85 -23.11 1.32
N MET A 845 42.41 -22.57 2.47
CA MET A 845 41.65 -23.32 3.47
C MET A 845 40.19 -23.56 3.07
N ASP A 846 39.45 -22.58 2.56
CA ASP A 846 38.05 -22.79 2.16
C ASP A 846 37.95 -23.77 0.99
N GLY A 847 38.85 -23.66 0.01
CA GLY A 847 38.94 -24.60 -1.10
C GLY A 847 39.28 -26.02 -0.62
N LYS A 848 40.05 -26.18 0.47
CA LYS A 848 40.27 -27.48 1.13
C LYS A 848 39.02 -27.97 1.86
N VAL A 849 38.34 -27.10 2.61
CA VAL A 849 37.13 -27.45 3.40
C VAL A 849 35.95 -27.82 2.48
N ALA A 850 35.73 -27.10 1.38
CA ALA A 850 34.70 -27.42 0.39
C ALA A 850 34.94 -28.81 -0.25
N ARG A 851 36.19 -29.11 -0.62
CA ARG A 851 36.60 -30.43 -1.14
C ARG A 851 36.42 -31.54 -0.10
N TRP A 852 36.88 -31.32 1.14
CA TRP A 852 36.74 -32.29 2.24
C TRP A 852 35.27 -32.61 2.55
N ARG A 853 34.39 -31.60 2.55
CA ARG A 853 32.96 -31.77 2.83
C ARG A 853 32.12 -32.25 1.63
N LYS A 854 32.73 -32.44 0.45
CA LYS A 854 32.07 -32.79 -0.82
C LYS A 854 30.83 -31.92 -1.14
N LYS A 855 30.90 -30.62 -0.82
CA LYS A 855 29.81 -29.66 -1.02
C LYS A 855 30.35 -28.33 -1.52
N SER A 856 30.04 -27.99 -2.75
CA SER A 856 30.12 -26.61 -3.27
C SER A 856 28.73 -25.96 -3.16
N SER A 857 28.70 -24.69 -2.78
CA SER A 857 27.52 -23.83 -2.82
C SER A 857 27.68 -22.83 -3.96
N LEU A 858 26.60 -22.52 -4.70
CA LEU A 858 26.65 -21.50 -5.75
C LEU A 858 26.90 -20.10 -5.13
N MET A 859 26.35 -19.86 -3.94
CA MET A 859 26.59 -18.66 -3.14
C MET A 859 28.07 -18.52 -2.75
N GLY A 860 28.72 -19.63 -2.36
CA GLY A 860 30.13 -19.64 -2.00
C GLY A 860 31.05 -19.29 -3.16
N GLN A 861 30.75 -19.75 -4.38
CA GLN A 861 31.56 -19.43 -5.57
C GLN A 861 31.54 -17.93 -5.93
N GLU A 862 30.37 -17.28 -5.83
CA GLU A 862 30.30 -15.83 -6.06
C GLU A 862 30.90 -15.03 -4.89
N LEU A 863 30.75 -15.52 -3.65
CA LEU A 863 31.36 -14.92 -2.46
C LEU A 863 32.89 -15.01 -2.47
N ASP A 864 33.44 -16.13 -2.92
CA ASP A 864 34.85 -16.39 -3.21
C ASP A 864 35.41 -15.36 -4.18
N SER A 865 34.77 -15.22 -5.35
CA SER A 865 35.16 -14.21 -6.33
C SER A 865 35.05 -12.76 -5.83
N LEU A 866 34.16 -12.46 -4.88
CA LEU A 866 34.07 -11.13 -4.26
C LEU A 866 35.16 -10.91 -3.21
N ALA A 867 35.50 -11.92 -2.41
CA ALA A 867 36.61 -11.88 -1.45
C ALA A 867 37.96 -11.71 -2.17
N ASP A 868 38.20 -12.49 -3.23
CA ASP A 868 39.41 -12.43 -4.05
C ASP A 868 39.61 -11.07 -4.72
N LEU A 869 38.54 -10.43 -5.19
CA LEU A 869 38.61 -9.08 -5.73
C LEU A 869 39.04 -8.05 -4.68
N ILE A 870 38.57 -8.18 -3.43
CA ILE A 870 38.95 -7.27 -2.34
C ILE A 870 40.41 -7.52 -1.94
N SER A 871 40.79 -8.78 -1.71
CA SER A 871 42.12 -9.14 -1.19
C SER A 871 43.26 -9.07 -2.21
N PHE A 872 43.01 -9.35 -3.49
CA PHE A 872 44.06 -9.43 -4.51
C PHE A 872 43.89 -8.43 -5.68
N GLY A 873 42.77 -7.69 -5.70
CA GLY A 873 42.57 -6.55 -6.59
C GLY A 873 42.66 -5.22 -5.83
N VAL A 874 41.70 -4.95 -4.95
CA VAL A 874 41.52 -3.63 -4.32
C VAL A 874 42.57 -3.34 -3.25
N ALA A 875 42.92 -4.32 -2.41
CA ALA A 875 43.87 -4.11 -1.32
C ALA A 875 45.33 -3.85 -1.80
N PRO A 876 45.91 -4.60 -2.76
CA PRO A 876 47.20 -4.26 -3.37
C PRO A 876 47.23 -2.85 -3.96
N ALA A 877 46.19 -2.46 -4.69
CA ALA A 877 46.07 -1.12 -5.27
C ALA A 877 45.99 -0.02 -4.19
N SER A 878 45.33 -0.30 -3.06
CA SER A 878 45.20 0.62 -1.92
C SER A 878 46.53 0.79 -1.17
N ALA A 879 47.27 -0.31 -0.96
CA ALA A 879 48.61 -0.26 -0.38
C ALA A 879 49.60 0.50 -1.27
N ALA A 880 49.55 0.30 -2.59
CA ALA A 880 50.40 1.00 -3.55
C ALA A 880 50.14 2.52 -3.57
N TYR A 881 48.87 2.93 -3.50
CA TYR A 881 48.48 4.34 -3.34
C TYR A 881 48.96 4.91 -2.00
N ALA A 882 48.84 4.14 -0.91
CA ALA A 882 49.31 4.53 0.41
C ALA A 882 50.84 4.73 0.46
N LEU A 883 51.60 3.87 -0.20
CA LEU A 883 53.07 3.95 -0.29
C LEU A 883 53.59 5.11 -1.15
N GLY A 884 52.74 5.74 -1.99
CA GLY A 884 53.09 6.99 -2.69
C GLY A 884 52.59 7.13 -4.14
N LEU A 885 51.98 6.11 -4.74
CA LEU A 885 51.46 6.15 -6.12
C LEU A 885 50.17 7.00 -6.23
N ARG A 886 50.30 8.31 -6.01
CA ARG A 886 49.18 9.24 -5.75
C ARG A 886 48.89 10.21 -6.90
N THR A 887 49.64 10.19 -8.00
CA THR A 887 49.44 11.13 -9.12
C THR A 887 48.08 10.93 -9.81
N PRO A 888 47.63 11.85 -10.70
CA PRO A 888 46.39 11.67 -11.45
C PRO A 888 46.40 10.44 -12.35
N LEU A 889 47.55 10.09 -12.93
CA LEU A 889 47.71 8.95 -13.82
C LEU A 889 47.99 7.65 -13.06
N ASP A 890 48.77 7.66 -11.96
CA ASP A 890 48.94 6.48 -11.08
C ASP A 890 47.58 5.89 -10.67
N ARG A 891 46.66 6.75 -10.20
CA ARG A 891 45.29 6.37 -9.83
C ARG A 891 44.52 5.69 -10.97
N LEU A 892 44.75 6.11 -12.22
CA LEU A 892 44.14 5.51 -13.40
C LEU A 892 44.76 4.13 -13.70
N LEU A 893 46.08 3.98 -13.56
CA LEU A 893 46.78 2.71 -13.76
C LEU A 893 46.41 1.67 -12.69
N LEU A 894 46.31 2.09 -11.43
CA LEU A 894 45.82 1.26 -10.32
C LEU A 894 44.34 0.88 -10.49
N THR A 895 43.50 1.80 -10.97
CA THR A 895 42.10 1.51 -11.31
C THR A 895 42.00 0.48 -12.45
N PHE A 896 42.85 0.61 -13.48
CA PHE A 896 42.91 -0.35 -14.60
C PHE A 896 43.24 -1.77 -14.11
N PHE A 897 44.21 -1.91 -13.20
CA PHE A 897 44.54 -3.19 -12.57
C PHE A 897 43.35 -3.84 -11.85
N VAL A 898 42.63 -3.08 -11.00
CA VAL A 898 41.42 -3.58 -10.32
C VAL A 898 40.34 -4.04 -11.32
N LEU A 899 40.14 -3.28 -12.41
CA LEU A 899 39.19 -3.64 -13.47
C LEU A 899 39.61 -4.89 -14.26
N CYS A 900 40.91 -5.13 -14.46
CA CYS A 900 41.43 -6.39 -14.99
C CYS A 900 41.14 -7.57 -14.06
N GLY A 901 41.33 -7.41 -12.74
CA GLY A 901 40.99 -8.42 -11.73
C GLY A 901 39.50 -8.78 -11.73
N LEU A 902 38.62 -7.77 -11.68
CA LEU A 902 37.17 -7.93 -11.79
C LEU A 902 36.77 -8.67 -13.07
N THR A 903 37.35 -8.29 -14.21
CA THR A 903 37.09 -8.93 -15.52
C THR A 903 37.57 -10.39 -15.54
N ARG A 904 38.71 -10.69 -14.89
CA ARG A 904 39.27 -12.04 -14.79
C ARG A 904 38.39 -12.97 -13.95
N LEU A 905 37.84 -12.47 -12.84
CA LEU A 905 36.96 -13.22 -11.94
C LEU A 905 35.57 -13.44 -12.56
N ALA A 906 34.94 -12.39 -13.10
CA ALA A 906 33.67 -12.53 -13.82
C ALA A 906 33.77 -13.51 -15.01
N ARG A 907 34.88 -13.47 -15.77
CA ARG A 907 35.15 -14.45 -16.83
C ARG A 907 35.33 -15.86 -16.28
N PHE A 908 35.94 -16.03 -15.10
CA PHE A 908 36.13 -17.34 -14.48
C PHE A 908 34.78 -17.99 -14.14
N ASN A 909 33.89 -17.31 -13.41
CA ASN A 909 32.60 -17.88 -13.01
C ASN A 909 31.74 -18.28 -14.22
N VAL A 910 31.73 -17.48 -15.29
CA VAL A 910 31.01 -17.82 -16.54
C VAL A 910 31.67 -18.98 -17.29
N THR A 911 33.01 -19.06 -17.36
CA THR A 911 33.70 -20.10 -18.15
C THR A 911 33.84 -21.45 -17.44
N VAL A 912 33.77 -21.50 -16.10
CA VAL A 912 33.75 -22.77 -15.33
C VAL A 912 32.58 -23.67 -15.72
N ALA A 913 31.46 -23.10 -16.16
CA ALA A 913 30.30 -23.85 -16.65
C ALA A 913 30.43 -24.39 -18.09
N VAL A 914 31.36 -23.86 -18.90
CA VAL A 914 31.41 -24.05 -20.36
C VAL A 914 32.72 -24.70 -20.85
N LEU A 915 33.77 -24.70 -20.02
CA LEU A 915 35.04 -25.35 -20.36
C LEU A 915 34.87 -26.87 -20.57
N PRO A 916 35.29 -27.44 -21.73
CA PRO A 916 35.24 -28.87 -21.95
C PRO A 916 36.17 -29.60 -20.97
N LYS A 917 35.71 -30.77 -20.52
CA LYS A 917 36.41 -31.66 -19.59
C LYS A 917 36.87 -32.89 -20.36
N ASP A 918 38.11 -33.29 -20.19
CA ASP A 918 38.61 -34.55 -20.77
C ASP A 918 37.91 -35.76 -20.13
N ALA A 919 38.15 -36.97 -20.65
CA ALA A 919 37.65 -38.22 -20.08
C ALA A 919 38.02 -38.47 -18.60
N SER A 920 38.99 -37.72 -18.05
CA SER A 920 39.37 -37.72 -16.63
C SER A 920 38.66 -36.64 -15.78
N GLY A 921 37.77 -35.82 -16.36
CA GLY A 921 37.01 -34.77 -15.65
C GLY A 921 37.79 -33.49 -15.29
N LYS A 922 39.10 -33.42 -15.58
CA LYS A 922 39.94 -32.22 -15.36
C LYS A 922 39.99 -31.31 -16.60
N SER A 923 40.24 -30.02 -16.37
CA SER A 923 40.52 -29.00 -17.40
C SER A 923 42.04 -28.77 -17.53
N GLN A 924 42.63 -28.89 -18.71
CA GLN A 924 44.09 -28.95 -18.85
C GLN A 924 44.88 -27.68 -18.49
N TYR A 925 44.29 -26.49 -18.64
CA TYR A 925 45.00 -25.20 -18.43
C TYR A 925 44.09 -24.10 -17.87
N PHE A 926 44.70 -23.10 -17.24
CA PHE A 926 44.12 -21.77 -17.03
C PHE A 926 44.55 -20.83 -18.16
N GLU A 927 43.66 -19.98 -18.67
CA GLU A 927 44.03 -18.81 -19.47
C GLU A 927 44.31 -17.61 -18.55
N GLY A 928 45.48 -16.97 -18.70
CA GLY A 928 45.90 -15.81 -17.90
C GLY A 928 46.22 -16.15 -16.44
N THR A 929 46.97 -15.28 -15.77
CA THR A 929 47.37 -15.51 -14.37
C THR A 929 46.16 -15.54 -13.40
N PRO A 930 46.22 -16.35 -12.31
CA PRO A 930 45.29 -16.24 -11.18
C PRO A 930 45.43 -14.89 -10.46
N ILE A 931 44.36 -14.36 -9.88
CA ILE A 931 44.41 -13.07 -9.19
C ILE A 931 45.35 -13.04 -7.96
N PRO A 932 45.52 -14.11 -7.14
CA PRO A 932 46.46 -14.08 -6.00
C PRO A 932 47.94 -14.01 -6.39
N THR A 933 48.27 -13.99 -7.69
CA THR A 933 49.62 -13.61 -8.14
C THR A 933 49.96 -12.14 -7.87
N SER A 934 49.02 -11.32 -7.35
CA SER A 934 49.29 -9.97 -6.83
C SER A 934 50.31 -9.97 -5.70
N LEU A 935 50.43 -11.08 -4.96
CA LEU A 935 51.41 -11.22 -3.88
C LEU A 935 52.86 -11.05 -4.36
N ALA A 936 53.12 -11.16 -5.67
CA ALA A 936 54.40 -10.77 -6.27
C ALA A 936 54.60 -9.24 -6.25
N THR A 937 53.60 -8.43 -6.62
CA THR A 937 53.65 -6.96 -6.45
C THR A 937 53.65 -6.56 -4.97
N ASP A 938 52.95 -7.29 -4.11
CA ASP A 938 52.92 -7.01 -2.67
C ASP A 938 54.28 -7.30 -2.01
N SER A 939 54.99 -8.34 -2.47
CA SER A 939 56.38 -8.63 -2.06
C SER A 939 57.37 -7.55 -2.51
N VAL A 940 57.18 -6.98 -3.70
CA VAL A 940 57.99 -5.84 -4.19
C VAL A 940 57.72 -4.59 -3.35
N MET A 941 56.46 -4.32 -2.98
CA MET A 941 56.11 -3.23 -2.07
C MET A 941 56.69 -3.44 -0.66
N ALA A 942 56.68 -4.67 -0.14
CA ALA A 942 57.33 -4.99 1.14
C ALA A 942 58.85 -4.73 1.10
N TYR A 943 59.51 -5.01 -0.03
CA TYR A 943 60.92 -4.69 -0.23
C TYR A 943 61.19 -3.17 -0.30
N TRP A 944 60.27 -2.37 -0.86
CA TRP A 944 60.35 -0.91 -0.82
C TRP A 944 60.27 -0.36 0.61
N ILE A 945 59.38 -0.90 1.44
CA ILE A 945 59.30 -0.53 2.88
C ILE A 945 60.60 -0.92 3.60
N TYR A 946 61.11 -2.13 3.36
CA TYR A 946 62.37 -2.63 3.96
C TYR A 946 63.59 -1.77 3.59
N THR A 947 63.61 -1.22 2.37
CA THR A 947 64.68 -0.33 1.89
C THR A 947 64.43 1.16 2.20
N GLY A 948 63.31 1.51 2.83
CA GLY A 948 62.92 2.91 3.11
C GLY A 948 62.56 3.72 1.86
N ALA A 949 62.30 3.05 0.74
CA ALA A 949 61.98 3.62 -0.57
C ALA A 949 60.48 3.93 -0.72
N VAL A 950 59.94 4.75 0.19
CA VAL A 950 58.51 5.12 0.26
C VAL A 950 58.30 6.61 -0.03
N LEU A 951 57.07 6.98 -0.41
CA LEU A 951 56.66 8.34 -0.77
C LEU A 951 57.62 8.95 -1.81
N ASP A 952 58.23 10.10 -1.52
CA ASP A 952 59.14 10.81 -2.43
C ASP A 952 60.43 10.03 -2.78
N LYS A 953 60.67 8.87 -2.11
CA LYS A 953 61.80 7.96 -2.34
C LYS A 953 61.41 6.70 -3.14
N LEU A 954 60.21 6.65 -3.72
CA LEU A 954 59.80 5.52 -4.56
C LEU A 954 60.76 5.33 -5.76
N PRO A 955 61.11 4.07 -6.10
CA PRO A 955 62.07 3.82 -7.16
C PRO A 955 61.57 4.33 -8.53
N LEU A 956 62.52 4.82 -9.34
CA LEU A 956 62.32 5.50 -10.63
C LEU A 956 61.63 6.88 -10.58
N GLY A 957 61.20 7.38 -9.41
CA GLY A 957 60.64 8.73 -9.25
C GLY A 957 59.36 9.00 -10.06
N THR A 958 59.04 10.26 -10.34
CA THR A 958 57.97 10.63 -11.29
C THR A 958 58.53 11.02 -12.66
N LEU A 959 57.86 10.59 -13.72
CA LEU A 959 58.04 11.11 -15.07
C LEU A 959 56.98 12.18 -15.36
N PHE A 960 57.34 13.14 -16.24
CA PHE A 960 56.48 14.27 -16.64
C PHE A 960 55.99 15.13 -15.45
N ALA A 961 56.88 15.33 -14.46
CA ALA A 961 56.61 16.10 -13.26
C ALA A 961 56.03 17.50 -13.55
N GLY A 962 55.00 17.89 -12.80
CA GLY A 962 54.29 19.17 -12.98
C GLY A 962 53.31 19.21 -14.16
N SER A 963 53.03 18.07 -14.81
CA SER A 963 52.06 17.96 -15.91
C SER A 963 50.82 17.12 -15.54
N LEU A 964 49.76 17.23 -16.33
CA LEU A 964 48.56 16.37 -16.20
C LEU A 964 48.83 14.88 -16.53
N LEU A 965 50.03 14.55 -17.02
CA LEU A 965 50.47 13.18 -17.32
C LEU A 965 51.55 12.68 -16.35
N GLU A 966 51.76 13.36 -15.22
CA GLU A 966 52.72 12.93 -14.19
C GLU A 966 52.36 11.54 -13.62
N PHE A 967 53.33 10.63 -13.57
CA PHE A 967 53.17 9.28 -12.99
C PHE A 967 54.50 8.66 -12.57
N HIS A 968 54.43 7.67 -11.68
CA HIS A 968 55.58 6.85 -11.30
C HIS A 968 55.74 5.67 -12.27
N PRO A 969 56.92 5.44 -12.89
CA PRO A 969 57.13 4.31 -13.81
C PRO A 969 56.82 2.95 -13.19
N VAL A 970 57.02 2.79 -11.88
CA VAL A 970 56.72 1.54 -11.17
C VAL A 970 55.22 1.21 -11.10
N ALA A 971 54.33 2.18 -11.32
CA ALA A 971 52.88 1.91 -11.47
C ALA A 971 52.57 1.04 -12.70
N LEU A 972 53.47 1.00 -13.71
CA LEU A 972 53.33 0.11 -14.87
C LEU A 972 53.42 -1.38 -14.50
N LEU A 973 53.97 -1.76 -13.34
CA LEU A 973 53.97 -3.15 -12.87
C LEU A 973 52.53 -3.68 -12.70
N PHE A 974 51.64 -2.87 -12.15
CA PHE A 974 50.21 -3.19 -12.00
C PHE A 974 49.50 -3.29 -13.36
N VAL A 975 49.88 -2.43 -14.33
CA VAL A 975 49.34 -2.48 -15.71
C VAL A 975 49.76 -3.78 -16.42
N VAL A 976 51.04 -4.12 -16.36
CA VAL A 976 51.56 -5.38 -16.91
C VAL A 976 50.86 -6.56 -16.26
N HIS A 977 50.74 -6.57 -14.93
CA HIS A 977 50.10 -7.67 -14.19
C HIS A 977 48.61 -7.83 -14.52
N GLY A 978 47.84 -6.74 -14.64
CA GLY A 978 46.45 -6.77 -15.12
C GLY A 978 46.30 -7.30 -16.56
N CYS A 979 47.26 -6.98 -17.44
CA CYS A 979 47.35 -7.55 -18.78
C CYS A 979 47.69 -9.05 -18.76
N LEU A 980 48.54 -9.52 -17.82
CA LEU A 980 48.85 -10.95 -17.64
C LEU A 980 47.63 -11.75 -17.14
N MET A 981 46.81 -11.18 -16.25
CA MET A 981 45.56 -11.80 -15.79
C MET A 981 44.56 -12.00 -16.93
N THR A 982 44.42 -11.00 -17.81
CA THR A 982 43.39 -10.97 -18.86
C THR A 982 43.83 -11.61 -20.19
N SER A 983 45.10 -11.98 -20.33
CA SER A 983 45.68 -12.54 -21.57
C SER A 983 45.15 -13.94 -21.92
N ARG A 984 44.62 -14.09 -23.13
CA ARG A 984 44.25 -15.41 -23.73
C ARG A 984 45.45 -16.22 -24.26
N ARG A 985 46.63 -15.60 -24.41
CA ARG A 985 47.82 -16.29 -24.96
C ARG A 985 48.61 -17.05 -23.89
N ILE A 986 48.48 -16.68 -22.62
CA ILE A 986 49.16 -17.33 -21.51
C ILE A 986 48.33 -18.52 -21.06
N ARG A 987 48.89 -19.72 -21.16
CA ARG A 987 48.30 -20.97 -20.65
C ARG A 987 49.14 -21.51 -19.50
N ILE A 988 48.58 -21.51 -18.30
CA ILE A 988 49.24 -22.04 -17.10
C ILE A 988 48.68 -23.45 -16.84
N PRO A 989 49.52 -24.50 -16.76
CA PRO A 989 49.05 -25.86 -16.44
C PRO A 989 48.47 -25.91 -15.02
N LYS A 990 47.48 -26.77 -14.80
CA LYS A 990 46.93 -26.98 -13.46
C LYS A 990 47.75 -28.05 -12.69
N PRO A 991 48.07 -27.84 -11.40
CA PRO A 991 48.51 -28.92 -10.51
C PRO A 991 47.36 -29.91 -10.19
#